data_AF-A0A9X2GAK8-F1
#
_entry.id   AF-A0A9X2GAK8-F1
#
_cell.length_a   1.000
_cell.length_b   1.000
_cell.length_c   1.000
_cell.angle_alpha   90.00
_cell.angle_beta   90.00
_cell.angle_gamma   90.00
#
_symmetry.space_group_name_H-M   'P 1'
#
loop_
_entity.id
_entity.type
_entity.pdbx_description
1 polymer ?
#
loop_
_entity_poly.entity_id
_entity_poly.type
_entity_poly.pdbx_seq_one_letter_code
_entity_poly.pdbx_strand_id
1 'polypeptide(L)'
;MTEARVPARVRRVSSEDQARELAAALQRPGRDRPVVVISTPAGHDTPFVDPQRVLDDVDGLAEVVVIPTGDVSWAFSSGMPPDTQVYGGASRVYGTDLEWVHQPRRSPLHFAYSPDEDARVHDRLVGDVMRFAVRAGIVGSARSAPDATPVEGTVLGLLGSRALVSTDGGGQASIAEELVLPDVPLSRVLAPGMRVAGVLDPVRRLLDVRGMLPDAAALRRAVHAAYRVGQVVLGRVETVEDHAVRIALAPGVLVRVRRAEITGNDLDLLGDLFTPGEVVVARRVPAPLDGLALRLDDVDESEDKPVTAIALLEGGPPWLEPDPPARDDEPLAVLPAPVVDPAPDGFAGAATDRDGPPTPADLFGPAPGPGRGGAPPGPPAPEAGGPRAPTPGDVAAWHAGGQDTLPSPPPSSTVPALASDSPAEPPGKAARDLSLSLDAARAKAAALAKELLDDKVKRHQVELEVDRLLGRVGELTERLERAERRAEQQATALRKARQEAARLRRRLGDAGDEPPEERHFLDDEEQLRFEVLTEWARTIPAADKATRPLAPYRLGPRFLAALADVEGVSRERVVWTVVMVLTGLAPEMNGLQVHRLRTGSGGDDPARQRDDGAQCWRVALQVNSPSARRLHYWRLPGGAFELSRVVLHDDVEP
;
A
#
# COMPACT_ATOMS: atom_id res chain seq x y z
N MET A 1 1.90 -16.05 43.94
CA MET A 1 2.57 -15.73 42.66
C MET A 1 2.30 -14.27 42.39
N THR A 2 3.32 -13.44 42.53
CA THR A 2 3.20 -11.98 42.42
C THR A 2 2.96 -11.62 40.95
N GLU A 3 1.77 -11.12 40.63
CA GLU A 3 1.36 -10.76 39.27
C GLU A 3 2.29 -9.69 38.68
N ALA A 4 2.84 -9.94 37.49
CA ALA A 4 3.72 -9.02 36.81
C ALA A 4 2.91 -7.81 36.31
N ARG A 5 2.98 -6.69 37.04
CA ARG A 5 2.38 -5.41 36.63
C ARG A 5 2.94 -4.95 35.28
N VAL A 6 2.13 -4.32 34.43
CA VAL A 6 2.62 -3.67 33.19
C VAL A 6 3.66 -2.63 33.54
N PRO A 7 4.84 -2.61 32.87
CA PRO A 7 5.81 -1.56 33.09
C PRO A 7 5.16 -0.20 32.84
N ALA A 8 4.99 0.60 33.89
CA ALA A 8 4.41 1.95 33.81
C ALA A 8 5.40 2.99 33.26
N ARG A 9 6.38 2.55 32.45
CA ARG A 9 7.45 3.39 31.91
C ARG A 9 7.84 2.91 30.52
N VAL A 10 8.13 3.85 29.64
CA VAL A 10 8.67 3.58 28.30
C VAL A 10 10.03 2.91 28.43
N ARG A 11 10.18 1.71 27.85
CA ARG A 11 11.46 0.99 27.79
C ARG A 11 12.27 1.50 26.61
N ARG A 12 13.53 1.88 26.82
CA ARG A 12 14.45 2.27 25.74
C ARG A 12 15.46 1.15 25.48
N VAL A 13 15.59 0.75 24.22
CA VAL A 13 16.64 -0.16 23.75
C VAL A 13 17.82 0.69 23.31
N SER A 14 19.01 0.45 23.85
CA SER A 14 20.20 1.25 23.54
C SER A 14 21.38 0.45 22.98
N SER A 15 21.26 -0.87 22.87
CA SER A 15 22.31 -1.74 22.32
C SER A 15 21.75 -2.79 21.37
N GLU A 16 22.61 -3.32 20.49
CA GLU A 16 22.25 -4.41 19.58
C GLU A 16 21.79 -5.68 20.32
N ASP A 17 22.41 -6.00 21.45
CA ASP A 17 22.05 -7.17 22.25
C ASP A 17 20.64 -7.04 22.82
N GLN A 18 20.29 -5.87 23.37
CA GLN A 18 18.93 -5.59 23.82
C GLN A 18 17.92 -5.64 22.66
N ALA A 19 18.34 -5.26 21.46
CA ALA A 19 17.51 -5.34 20.25
C ALA A 19 17.25 -6.79 19.85
N ARG A 20 18.27 -7.66 19.88
CA ARG A 20 18.14 -9.11 19.65
C ARG A 20 17.26 -9.78 20.72
N GLU A 21 17.44 -9.40 21.98
CA GLU A 21 16.62 -9.88 23.09
C GLU A 21 15.15 -9.46 22.94
N LEU A 22 14.89 -8.21 22.53
CA LEU A 22 13.54 -7.75 22.21
C LEU A 22 12.94 -8.58 21.07
N ALA A 23 13.65 -8.77 19.95
CA ALA A 23 13.16 -9.56 18.82
C ALA A 23 12.82 -11.00 19.23
N ALA A 24 13.68 -11.65 20.02
CA ALA A 24 13.43 -12.98 20.56
C ALA A 24 12.26 -13.00 21.55
N ALA A 25 12.10 -11.95 22.36
CA ALA A 25 11.01 -11.83 23.31
C ALA A 25 9.65 -11.66 22.62
N LEU A 26 9.57 -10.88 21.54
CA LEU A 26 8.33 -10.70 20.78
C LEU A 26 7.84 -12.02 20.18
N GLN A 27 8.74 -12.86 19.69
CA GLN A 27 8.42 -14.15 19.09
C GLN A 27 8.15 -15.27 20.11
N ARG A 28 8.28 -15.00 21.42
CA ARG A 28 8.01 -16.00 22.45
C ARG A 28 6.50 -16.25 22.56
N PRO A 29 6.02 -17.51 22.44
CA PRO A 29 4.63 -17.83 22.70
C PRO A 29 4.23 -17.55 24.15
N GLY A 30 2.96 -17.25 24.39
CA GLY A 30 2.40 -17.11 25.74
C GLY A 30 2.78 -15.81 26.45
N ARG A 31 3.16 -14.76 25.71
CA ARG A 31 3.22 -13.40 26.27
C ARG A 31 1.87 -13.01 26.82
N ASP A 32 1.89 -12.31 27.95
CA ASP A 32 0.70 -11.88 28.69
C ASP A 32 0.21 -10.48 28.28
N ARG A 33 0.98 -9.75 27.46
CA ARG A 33 0.64 -8.42 26.97
C ARG A 33 1.20 -8.11 25.57
N PRO A 34 0.49 -7.29 24.78
CA PRO A 34 1.03 -6.69 23.57
C PRO A 34 2.22 -5.78 23.85
N VAL A 35 3.07 -5.58 22.85
CA VAL A 35 4.22 -4.68 22.92
C VAL A 35 4.16 -3.70 21.75
N VAL A 36 4.17 -2.41 22.04
CA VAL A 36 4.33 -1.33 21.07
C VAL A 36 5.82 -1.07 20.90
N VAL A 37 6.31 -1.09 19.66
CA VAL A 37 7.69 -0.71 19.33
C VAL A 37 7.65 0.52 18.44
N ILE A 38 8.33 1.58 18.87
CA ILE A 38 8.43 2.88 18.19
C ILE A 38 9.90 3.11 17.86
N SER A 39 10.23 3.36 16.60
CA SER A 39 11.61 3.71 16.22
C SER A 39 11.83 5.21 16.12
N THR A 40 13.07 5.65 16.38
CA THR A 40 13.46 7.04 16.05
C THR A 40 13.69 7.19 14.55
N PRO A 41 13.50 8.37 13.95
CA PRO A 41 13.93 8.64 12.57
C PRO A 41 15.46 8.58 12.43
N ALA A 42 15.94 8.35 11.20
CA ALA A 42 17.38 8.38 10.93
C ALA A 42 17.96 9.78 11.23
N GLY A 43 19.00 9.83 12.07
CA GLY A 43 19.63 11.09 12.48
C GLY A 43 18.91 11.85 13.60
N HIS A 44 17.89 11.26 14.22
CA HIS A 44 17.15 11.84 15.35
C HIS A 44 17.24 10.97 16.61
N ASP A 45 17.35 11.63 17.76
CA ASP A 45 17.41 10.98 19.09
C ASP A 45 16.02 10.68 19.68
N THR A 46 14.97 11.28 19.12
CA THR A 46 13.59 11.13 19.58
C THR A 46 12.69 10.66 18.44
N PRO A 47 11.71 9.80 18.72
CA PRO A 47 10.70 9.43 17.75
C PRO A 47 9.78 10.61 17.43
N PHE A 48 9.17 10.60 16.24
CA PHE A 48 8.17 11.60 15.87
C PHE A 48 6.84 11.41 16.59
N VAL A 49 6.54 10.17 16.99
CA VAL A 49 5.36 9.84 17.83
C VAL A 49 5.79 9.88 19.29
N ASP A 50 5.06 10.60 20.15
CA ASP A 50 5.39 10.69 21.57
C ASP A 50 5.12 9.36 22.30
N PRO A 51 6.15 8.62 22.73
CA PRO A 51 5.98 7.33 23.37
C PRO A 51 5.33 7.43 24.75
N GLN A 52 5.47 8.58 25.43
CA GLN A 52 4.89 8.78 26.75
C GLN A 52 3.39 8.98 26.65
N ARG A 53 2.94 9.77 25.66
CA ARG A 53 1.52 9.94 25.36
C ARG A 53 0.85 8.61 24.98
N VAL A 54 1.51 7.81 24.13
CA VAL A 54 1.03 6.44 23.81
C VAL A 54 0.93 5.59 25.09
N LEU A 55 1.95 5.62 25.95
CA LEU A 55 1.95 4.87 27.21
C LEU A 55 0.81 5.29 28.14
N ASP A 56 0.54 6.58 28.27
CA ASP A 56 -0.51 7.10 29.14
C ASP A 56 -1.90 6.60 28.69
N ASP A 57 -2.14 6.53 27.37
CA ASP A 57 -3.41 6.05 26.81
C ASP A 57 -3.55 4.52 26.83
N VAL A 58 -2.44 3.78 26.82
CA VAL A 58 -2.42 2.30 26.84
C VAL A 58 -1.98 1.71 28.18
N ASP A 59 -1.90 2.52 29.24
CA ASP A 59 -1.41 2.09 30.55
C ASP A 59 -2.14 0.83 31.02
N GLY A 60 -1.40 -0.15 31.54
CA GLY A 60 -1.96 -1.43 31.96
C GLY A 60 -2.41 -2.38 30.85
N LEU A 61 -2.36 -1.98 29.56
CA LEU A 61 -2.76 -2.81 28.42
C LEU A 61 -1.58 -3.33 27.62
N ALA A 62 -0.54 -2.51 27.38
CA ALA A 62 0.62 -2.89 26.59
C ALA A 62 1.92 -2.31 27.15
N GLU A 63 3.05 -2.92 26.80
CA GLU A 63 4.37 -2.34 27.02
C GLU A 63 4.76 -1.42 25.86
N VAL A 64 5.33 -0.25 26.14
CA VAL A 64 5.83 0.67 25.11
C VAL A 64 7.36 0.67 25.10
N VAL A 65 7.95 0.37 23.94
CA VAL A 65 9.39 0.24 23.73
C VAL A 65 9.85 1.18 22.62
N VAL A 66 10.96 1.89 22.85
CA VAL A 66 11.60 2.76 21.86
C VAL A 66 12.92 2.16 21.41
N ILE A 67 13.14 2.12 20.09
CA ILE A 67 14.38 1.64 19.46
C ILE A 67 15.01 2.76 18.61
N PRO A 68 16.31 3.06 18.75
CA PRO A 68 16.98 4.03 17.89
C PRO A 68 17.22 3.43 16.49
N THR A 69 17.04 4.24 15.45
CA THR A 69 17.40 3.85 14.08
C THR A 69 18.90 3.84 13.88
N GLY A 70 19.40 2.81 13.19
CA GLY A 70 20.81 2.50 13.02
C GLY A 70 21.10 1.04 13.38
N ASP A 71 22.30 0.76 13.88
CA ASP A 71 22.77 -0.60 14.18
C ASP A 71 21.83 -1.36 15.12
N VAL A 72 21.24 -0.67 16.11
CA VAL A 72 20.25 -1.25 17.03
C VAL A 72 18.99 -1.72 16.29
N SER A 73 18.39 -0.87 15.44
CA SER A 73 17.22 -1.26 14.63
C SER A 73 17.54 -2.35 13.60
N TRP A 74 18.77 -2.41 13.08
CA TRP A 74 19.23 -3.47 12.19
C TRP A 74 19.42 -4.80 12.90
N ALA A 75 19.99 -4.79 14.11
CA ALA A 75 20.09 -5.97 14.97
C ALA A 75 18.70 -6.50 15.36
N PHE A 76 17.75 -5.62 15.68
CA PHE A 76 16.34 -5.98 15.87
C PHE A 76 15.75 -6.61 14.60
N SER A 77 15.90 -5.93 13.46
CA SER A 77 15.35 -6.37 12.16
C SER A 77 15.87 -7.73 11.72
N SER A 78 17.16 -8.01 11.97
CA SER A 78 17.80 -9.30 11.65
C SER A 78 17.24 -10.46 12.46
N GLY A 79 16.71 -10.18 13.66
CA GLY A 79 16.06 -11.17 14.50
C GLY A 79 14.58 -11.36 14.22
N MET A 80 13.96 -10.54 13.37
CA MET A 80 12.52 -10.53 13.12
C MET A 80 12.14 -11.28 11.83
N PRO A 81 10.96 -11.94 11.80
CA PRO A 81 10.42 -12.51 10.57
C PRO A 81 10.28 -11.49 9.44
N PRO A 82 10.34 -11.89 8.15
CA PRO A 82 10.16 -10.98 7.02
C PRO A 82 8.90 -10.12 7.15
N ASP A 83 9.01 -8.85 6.76
CA ASP A 83 7.94 -7.84 6.76
C ASP A 83 7.32 -7.49 8.14
N THR A 84 7.98 -7.88 9.23
CA THR A 84 7.56 -7.57 10.61
C THR A 84 8.48 -6.58 11.33
N GLN A 85 9.45 -5.97 10.64
CA GLN A 85 10.45 -5.08 11.20
C GLN A 85 9.90 -3.67 11.51
N VAL A 86 10.62 -2.93 12.35
CA VAL A 86 10.38 -1.51 12.69
C VAL A 86 11.70 -0.75 12.65
N TYR A 87 11.73 0.34 11.89
CA TYR A 87 12.91 1.20 11.72
C TYR A 87 12.50 2.56 11.11
N GLY A 88 13.39 3.54 11.17
CA GLY A 88 13.28 4.78 10.40
C GLY A 88 12.09 5.67 10.75
N GLY A 89 11.66 5.70 12.01
CA GLY A 89 10.46 6.45 12.43
C GLY A 89 9.16 5.66 12.31
N ALA A 90 9.24 4.37 11.96
CA ALA A 90 8.10 3.48 12.00
C ALA A 90 7.73 3.07 13.42
N SER A 91 6.47 2.69 13.59
CA SER A 91 5.90 2.12 14.81
C SER A 91 5.03 0.91 14.48
N ARG A 92 4.97 -0.08 15.38
CA ARG A 92 4.16 -1.30 15.22
C ARG A 92 3.75 -1.86 16.57
N VAL A 93 2.57 -2.48 16.64
CA VAL A 93 2.10 -3.21 17.83
C VAL A 93 2.16 -4.72 17.59
N TYR A 94 2.84 -5.45 18.46
CA TYR A 94 2.93 -6.91 18.42
C TYR A 94 2.01 -7.55 19.46
N GLY A 95 0.94 -8.17 18.98
CA GLY A 95 -0.01 -8.94 19.81
C GLY A 95 0.62 -10.07 20.59
N THR A 96 -0.09 -10.59 21.59
CA THR A 96 0.34 -11.77 22.36
C THR A 96 0.24 -13.07 21.55
N ASP A 97 -0.67 -13.11 20.58
CA ASP A 97 -0.70 -14.14 19.55
C ASP A 97 0.52 -14.03 18.63
N LEU A 98 0.91 -15.13 17.99
CA LEU A 98 2.02 -15.16 17.03
C LEU A 98 1.53 -15.16 15.58
N GLU A 99 0.27 -14.80 15.32
CA GLU A 99 -0.25 -14.86 13.95
C GLU A 99 0.38 -13.80 13.05
N TRP A 100 0.80 -12.67 13.63
CA TRP A 100 1.54 -11.62 12.93
C TRP A 100 2.88 -12.11 12.34
N VAL A 101 3.43 -13.23 12.81
CA VAL A 101 4.65 -13.86 12.26
C VAL A 101 4.42 -14.38 10.84
N HIS A 102 3.23 -14.91 10.56
CA HIS A 102 2.88 -15.47 9.25
C HIS A 102 1.94 -14.57 8.45
N GLN A 103 1.33 -13.57 9.10
CA GLN A 103 0.43 -12.61 8.49
C GLN A 103 0.81 -11.19 8.93
N PRO A 104 1.84 -10.58 8.33
CA PRO A 104 2.35 -9.27 8.74
C PRO A 104 1.29 -8.16 8.77
N ARG A 105 0.25 -8.27 7.93
CA ARG A 105 -0.89 -7.35 7.88
C ARG A 105 -1.69 -7.26 9.20
N ARG A 106 -1.62 -8.29 10.05
CA ARG A 106 -2.28 -8.27 11.37
C ARG A 106 -1.63 -7.32 12.38
N SER A 107 -0.40 -6.91 12.11
CA SER A 107 0.37 -5.97 12.92
C SER A 107 0.85 -4.86 11.99
N PRO A 108 -0.02 -3.94 11.52
CA PRO A 108 0.35 -2.99 10.48
C PRO A 108 1.55 -2.10 10.87
N LEU A 109 2.34 -1.72 9.86
CA LEU A 109 3.46 -0.80 10.03
C LEU A 109 2.96 0.64 9.85
N HIS A 110 3.18 1.48 10.86
CA HIS A 110 2.81 2.90 10.80
C HIS A 110 4.05 3.77 10.73
N PHE A 111 4.30 4.41 9.60
CA PHE A 111 5.36 5.42 9.49
C PHE A 111 4.84 6.79 9.95
N ALA A 112 5.64 7.45 10.79
CA ALA A 112 5.60 8.89 10.97
C ALA A 112 6.81 9.47 10.23
N TYR A 113 6.59 10.47 9.36
CA TYR A 113 7.68 11.15 8.64
C TYR A 113 8.01 12.55 9.18
N SER A 114 7.13 13.10 10.02
CA SER A 114 7.34 14.34 10.75
C SER A 114 6.61 14.29 12.10
N PRO A 115 6.96 15.19 13.05
CA PRO A 115 6.21 15.33 14.31
C PRO A 115 4.72 15.66 14.12
N ASP A 116 4.33 16.29 13.02
CA ASP A 116 2.93 16.66 12.76
C ASP A 116 2.02 15.45 12.54
N GLU A 117 2.61 14.31 12.19
CA GLU A 117 1.89 13.05 12.06
C GLU A 117 1.68 12.30 13.39
N ASP A 118 2.20 12.83 14.51
CA ASP A 118 2.09 12.25 15.86
C ASP A 118 0.65 11.84 16.16
N ALA A 119 -0.31 12.78 16.12
CA ALA A 119 -1.70 12.51 16.48
C ALA A 119 -2.32 11.37 15.66
N ARG A 120 -2.07 11.35 14.34
CA ARG A 120 -2.61 10.33 13.44
C ARG A 120 -2.02 8.95 13.71
N VAL A 121 -0.70 8.85 13.89
CA VAL A 121 -0.02 7.57 14.13
C VAL A 121 -0.27 7.09 15.55
N HIS A 122 -0.28 7.99 16.53
CA HIS A 122 -0.68 7.76 17.92
C HIS A 122 -2.04 7.07 17.99
N ASP A 123 -3.08 7.64 17.35
CA ASP A 123 -4.44 7.10 17.42
C ASP A 123 -4.53 5.70 16.80
N ARG A 124 -3.76 5.43 15.73
CA ARG A 124 -3.64 4.09 15.14
C ARG A 124 -2.96 3.10 16.07
N LEU A 125 -1.89 3.50 16.74
CA LEU A 125 -1.20 2.64 17.72
C LEU A 125 -2.12 2.30 18.90
N VAL A 126 -2.86 3.28 19.42
CA VAL A 126 -3.84 3.05 20.50
C VAL A 126 -4.93 2.07 20.04
N GLY A 127 -5.47 2.24 18.82
CA GLY A 127 -6.44 1.31 18.23
C GLY A 127 -5.90 -0.12 18.08
N ASP A 128 -4.66 -0.26 17.60
CA ASP A 128 -4.00 -1.58 17.46
C ASP A 128 -3.75 -2.23 18.83
N VAL A 129 -3.33 -1.47 19.84
CA VAL A 129 -3.20 -1.99 21.20
C VAL A 129 -4.54 -2.48 21.72
N MET A 130 -5.60 -1.69 21.57
CA MET A 130 -6.95 -2.10 21.99
C MET A 130 -7.37 -3.40 21.30
N ARG A 131 -7.16 -3.52 19.98
CA ARG A 131 -7.47 -4.74 19.22
C ARG A 131 -6.76 -5.97 19.78
N PHE A 132 -5.45 -5.86 20.02
CA PHE A 132 -4.68 -6.98 20.58
C PHE A 132 -5.00 -7.25 22.06
N ALA A 133 -5.27 -6.22 22.86
CA ALA A 133 -5.61 -6.36 24.26
C ALA A 133 -6.98 -7.02 24.45
N VAL A 134 -7.97 -6.67 23.61
CA VAL A 134 -9.27 -7.33 23.57
C VAL A 134 -9.11 -8.80 23.18
N ARG A 135 -8.33 -9.09 22.13
CA ARG A 135 -8.09 -10.44 21.66
C ARG A 135 -7.35 -11.31 22.69
N ALA A 136 -6.42 -10.72 23.43
CA ALA A 136 -5.72 -11.36 24.53
C ALA A 136 -6.60 -11.56 25.78
N GLY A 137 -7.83 -11.02 25.79
CA GLY A 137 -8.72 -11.05 26.95
C GLY A 137 -8.22 -10.18 28.10
N ILE A 138 -7.36 -9.20 27.83
CA ILE A 138 -6.89 -8.23 28.83
C ILE A 138 -8.06 -7.29 29.15
N VAL A 139 -8.56 -6.59 28.13
CA VAL A 139 -9.74 -5.72 28.25
C VAL A 139 -10.97 -6.57 28.55
N GLY A 140 -11.76 -6.14 29.55
CA GLY A 140 -13.00 -6.78 29.99
C GLY A 140 -12.85 -8.13 30.71
N SER A 141 -11.63 -8.57 31.02
CA SER A 141 -11.45 -9.56 32.09
C SER A 141 -11.66 -8.89 33.45
N ALA A 142 -12.10 -9.67 34.45
CA ALA A 142 -12.14 -9.23 35.84
C ALA A 142 -10.80 -8.68 36.38
N ARG A 143 -9.69 -8.85 35.63
CA ARG A 143 -8.36 -8.31 35.94
C ARG A 143 -8.16 -6.85 35.52
N SER A 144 -8.83 -6.36 34.47
CA SER A 144 -8.61 -4.99 33.96
C SER A 144 -9.47 -3.93 34.62
N ALA A 145 -10.58 -4.30 35.25
CA ALA A 145 -11.45 -3.35 35.94
C ALA A 145 -12.20 -4.04 37.10
N PRO A 146 -11.59 -4.17 38.29
CA PRO A 146 -12.23 -4.79 39.45
C PRO A 146 -13.47 -4.01 39.97
N ASP A 147 -13.56 -2.72 39.65
CA ASP A 147 -14.69 -1.84 39.99
C ASP A 147 -15.67 -1.62 38.82
N ALA A 148 -15.61 -2.48 37.79
CA ALA A 148 -16.45 -2.31 36.63
C ALA A 148 -17.92 -2.59 36.98
N THR A 149 -18.77 -1.61 36.70
CA THR A 149 -20.20 -1.68 37.03
C THR A 149 -21.00 -2.01 35.76
N PRO A 150 -22.01 -2.89 35.85
CA PRO A 150 -22.95 -3.06 34.76
C PRO A 150 -23.76 -1.78 34.62
N VAL A 151 -23.79 -1.22 33.41
CA VAL A 151 -24.44 0.04 33.09
C VAL A 151 -25.25 -0.15 31.81
N GLU A 152 -26.45 0.42 31.80
CA GLU A 152 -27.23 0.60 30.59
C GLU A 152 -27.17 2.06 30.11
N GLY A 153 -27.35 2.24 28.81
CA GLY A 153 -27.39 3.56 28.21
C GLY A 153 -27.93 3.55 26.79
N THR A 154 -28.01 4.75 26.23
CA THR A 154 -28.52 4.99 24.88
C THR A 154 -27.40 5.57 24.02
N VAL A 155 -27.19 5.00 22.84
CA VAL A 155 -26.22 5.49 21.84
C VAL A 155 -26.67 6.87 21.36
N LEU A 156 -25.84 7.89 21.57
CA LEU A 156 -26.10 9.26 21.11
C LEU A 156 -25.68 9.45 19.66
N GLY A 157 -24.56 8.85 19.25
CA GLY A 157 -23.97 9.05 17.95
C GLY A 157 -22.67 8.27 17.78
N LEU A 158 -22.21 8.17 16.53
CA LEU A 158 -20.94 7.55 16.17
C LEU A 158 -19.97 8.63 15.69
N LEU A 159 -18.73 8.59 16.19
CA LEU A 159 -17.62 9.43 15.76
C LEU A 159 -16.45 8.51 15.38
N GLY A 160 -16.23 8.31 14.07
CA GLY A 160 -15.21 7.40 13.56
C GLY A 160 -15.43 5.96 14.09
N SER A 161 -14.41 5.40 14.74
CA SER A 161 -14.43 4.06 15.35
C SER A 161 -14.96 4.03 16.80
N ARG A 162 -15.65 5.10 17.24
CA ARG A 162 -16.21 5.24 18.59
C ARG A 162 -17.70 5.54 18.56
N ALA A 163 -18.47 4.95 19.46
CA ALA A 163 -19.86 5.32 19.71
C ALA A 163 -20.00 5.98 21.09
N LEU A 164 -20.63 7.13 21.15
CA LEU A 164 -20.93 7.82 22.40
C LEU A 164 -22.25 7.31 22.98
N VAL A 165 -22.25 7.02 24.27
CA VAL A 165 -23.41 6.47 25.00
C VAL A 165 -23.73 7.38 26.18
N SER A 166 -24.98 7.82 26.26
CA SER A 166 -25.54 8.42 27.48
C SER A 166 -25.95 7.30 28.41
N THR A 167 -25.26 7.14 29.53
CA THR A 167 -25.61 6.15 30.56
C THR A 167 -26.84 6.62 31.34
N ASP A 168 -27.68 5.68 31.77
CA ASP A 168 -28.89 6.00 32.54
C ASP A 168 -28.58 6.62 33.91
N GLY A 169 -27.37 6.34 34.43
CA GLY A 169 -26.84 6.94 35.65
C GLY A 169 -26.39 8.40 35.52
N GLY A 170 -26.63 9.06 34.38
CA GLY A 170 -26.36 10.48 34.18
C GLY A 170 -24.93 10.83 33.73
N GLY A 171 -24.16 9.85 33.25
CA GLY A 171 -22.81 10.06 32.70
C GLY A 171 -22.70 9.70 31.21
N GLN A 172 -21.53 9.96 30.61
CA GLN A 172 -21.22 9.52 29.24
C GLN A 172 -20.18 8.40 29.22
N ALA A 173 -20.33 7.44 28.33
CA ALA A 173 -19.36 6.39 28.05
C ALA A 173 -19.11 6.31 26.54
N SER A 174 -18.01 5.67 26.16
CA SER A 174 -17.71 5.36 24.76
C SER A 174 -17.65 3.85 24.55
N ILE A 175 -18.09 3.37 23.40
CA ILE A 175 -17.85 2.01 22.91
C ILE A 175 -16.82 2.11 21.80
N ALA A 176 -15.80 1.26 21.84
CA ALA A 176 -14.79 1.18 20.78
C ALA A 176 -15.14 0.10 19.76
N GLU A 177 -14.79 0.31 18.50
CA GLU A 177 -14.98 -0.69 17.44
C GLU A 177 -14.27 -2.02 17.76
N GLU A 178 -13.16 -1.97 18.50
CA GLU A 178 -12.45 -3.18 18.93
C GLU A 178 -13.24 -4.01 19.94
N LEU A 179 -14.29 -3.45 20.56
CA LEU A 179 -15.17 -4.11 21.53
C LEU A 179 -16.50 -4.60 20.93
N VAL A 180 -16.62 -4.60 19.59
CA VAL A 180 -17.74 -5.23 18.90
C VAL A 180 -17.31 -6.51 18.16
N LEU A 181 -17.86 -6.78 16.98
CA LEU A 181 -17.56 -7.98 16.20
C LEU A 181 -16.30 -7.74 15.32
N PRO A 182 -15.37 -8.70 15.25
CA PRO A 182 -14.19 -8.57 14.38
C PRO A 182 -14.57 -8.29 12.93
N ASP A 183 -13.81 -7.42 12.27
CA ASP A 183 -13.97 -7.06 10.85
C ASP A 183 -15.38 -6.59 10.49
N VAL A 184 -16.08 -5.98 11.45
CA VAL A 184 -17.36 -5.30 11.26
C VAL A 184 -17.24 -3.86 11.76
N PRO A 185 -17.43 -2.84 10.90
CA PRO A 185 -17.41 -1.45 11.32
C PRO A 185 -18.45 -1.18 12.40
N LEU A 186 -18.15 -0.29 13.35
CA LEU A 186 -19.06 0.02 14.45
C LEU A 186 -20.43 0.53 13.96
N SER A 187 -20.45 1.24 12.83
CA SER A 187 -21.66 1.72 12.15
C SER A 187 -22.57 0.63 11.58
N ARG A 188 -22.08 -0.60 11.48
CA ARG A 188 -22.86 -1.79 11.09
C ARG A 188 -23.39 -2.58 12.28
N VAL A 189 -23.01 -2.20 13.50
CA VAL A 189 -23.44 -2.84 14.75
C VAL A 189 -24.38 -1.94 15.54
N LEU A 190 -24.03 -0.64 15.64
CA LEU A 190 -24.74 0.34 16.45
C LEU A 190 -25.25 1.52 15.62
N ALA A 191 -26.40 2.05 16.03
CA ALA A 191 -27.02 3.24 15.47
C ALA A 191 -27.47 4.19 16.61
N PRO A 192 -27.57 5.51 16.35
CA PRO A 192 -28.11 6.45 17.31
C PRO A 192 -29.51 6.04 17.80
N GLY A 193 -29.77 6.17 19.10
CA GLY A 193 -31.01 5.80 19.76
C GLY A 193 -31.08 4.34 20.25
N MET A 194 -30.13 3.48 19.88
CA MET A 194 -30.09 2.10 20.37
C MET A 194 -29.81 2.03 21.87
N ARG A 195 -30.45 1.05 22.52
CA ARG A 195 -30.17 0.68 23.91
C ARG A 195 -29.00 -0.30 23.95
N VAL A 196 -28.05 -0.01 24.82
CA VAL A 196 -26.87 -0.84 25.05
C VAL A 196 -26.69 -1.07 26.55
N ALA A 197 -26.22 -2.27 26.90
CA ALA A 197 -25.91 -2.71 28.24
C ALA A 197 -24.50 -3.31 28.22
N GLY A 198 -23.70 -2.98 29.21
CA GLY A 198 -22.32 -3.41 29.24
C GLY A 198 -21.64 -3.15 30.56
N VAL A 199 -20.36 -3.46 30.61
CA VAL A 199 -19.52 -3.26 31.79
C VAL A 199 -18.67 -2.01 31.57
N LEU A 200 -18.84 -1.00 32.42
CA LEU A 200 -18.15 0.28 32.30
C LEU A 200 -16.79 0.26 33.02
N ASP A 201 -15.71 0.51 32.28
CA ASP A 201 -14.42 0.90 32.84
C ASP A 201 -14.49 2.36 33.31
N PRO A 202 -14.42 2.64 34.64
CA PRO A 202 -14.58 3.99 35.16
C PRO A 202 -13.40 4.91 34.81
N VAL A 203 -12.21 4.36 34.57
CA VAL A 203 -10.99 5.13 34.27
C VAL A 203 -11.02 5.58 32.81
N ARG A 204 -11.25 4.63 31.89
CA ARG A 204 -11.23 4.90 30.44
C ARG A 204 -12.58 5.37 29.89
N ARG A 205 -13.63 5.38 30.74
CA ARG A 205 -15.03 5.63 30.35
C ARG A 205 -15.45 4.76 29.17
N LEU A 206 -14.92 3.53 29.13
CA LEU A 206 -15.11 2.58 28.04
C LEU A 206 -16.16 1.56 28.45
N LEU A 207 -17.21 1.43 27.64
CA LEU A 207 -18.31 0.48 27.86
C LEU A 207 -18.06 -0.78 27.05
N ASP A 208 -17.82 -1.90 27.74
CA ASP A 208 -17.70 -3.22 27.12
C ASP A 208 -19.08 -3.83 26.90
N VAL A 209 -19.50 -3.90 25.64
CA VAL A 209 -20.79 -4.43 25.21
C VAL A 209 -20.71 -5.85 24.66
N ARG A 210 -19.55 -6.53 24.77
CA ARG A 210 -19.37 -7.88 24.20
C ARG A 210 -20.37 -8.90 24.76
N GLY A 211 -20.86 -8.68 25.98
CA GLY A 211 -21.92 -9.51 26.58
C GLY A 211 -23.28 -9.45 25.85
N MET A 212 -23.53 -8.40 25.05
CA MET A 212 -24.74 -8.30 24.21
C MET A 212 -24.56 -8.94 22.83
N LEU A 213 -23.33 -9.09 22.36
CA LEU A 213 -23.06 -9.52 21.00
C LEU A 213 -23.47 -10.99 20.84
N PRO A 214 -24.23 -11.34 19.78
CA PRO A 214 -24.61 -12.72 19.55
C PRO A 214 -23.38 -13.56 19.18
N ASP A 215 -23.35 -14.79 19.69
CA ASP A 215 -22.36 -15.77 19.22
C ASP A 215 -22.70 -16.27 17.80
N ALA A 216 -21.76 -17.00 17.20
CA ALA A 216 -21.94 -17.54 15.85
C ALA A 216 -23.16 -18.49 15.74
N ALA A 217 -23.56 -19.16 16.83
CA ALA A 217 -24.72 -20.05 16.82
C ALA A 217 -26.04 -19.26 16.84
N ALA A 218 -26.11 -18.17 17.60
CA ALA A 218 -27.23 -17.23 17.62
C ALA A 218 -27.36 -16.52 16.28
N LEU A 219 -26.26 -16.04 15.69
CA LEU A 219 -26.27 -15.48 14.34
C LEU A 219 -26.72 -16.51 13.30
N ARG A 220 -26.28 -17.77 13.40
CA ARG A 220 -26.74 -18.83 12.49
C ARG A 220 -28.25 -19.06 12.59
N ARG A 221 -28.81 -19.07 13.81
CA ARG A 221 -30.27 -19.16 14.02
C ARG A 221 -30.99 -17.95 13.44
N ALA A 222 -30.46 -16.75 13.63
CA ALA A 222 -31.03 -15.52 13.07
C ALA A 222 -31.04 -15.55 11.53
N VAL A 223 -29.93 -15.96 10.90
CA VAL A 223 -29.82 -16.14 9.44
C VAL A 223 -30.85 -17.15 8.93
N HIS A 224 -30.99 -18.29 9.61
CA HIS A 224 -31.94 -19.34 9.21
C HIS A 224 -33.40 -18.88 9.35
N ALA A 225 -33.71 -18.09 10.37
CA ALA A 225 -35.05 -17.54 10.59
C ALA A 225 -35.39 -16.40 9.61
N ALA A 226 -34.40 -15.55 9.29
CA ALA A 226 -34.59 -14.37 8.45
C ALA A 226 -34.67 -14.72 6.95
N TYR A 227 -33.83 -15.63 6.46
CA TYR A 227 -33.72 -15.92 5.03
C TYR A 227 -34.44 -17.20 4.65
N ARG A 228 -35.36 -17.12 3.68
CA ARG A 228 -36.15 -18.23 3.13
C ARG A 228 -35.58 -18.70 1.79
N VAL A 229 -35.80 -19.97 1.46
CA VAL A 229 -35.33 -20.54 0.19
C VAL A 229 -35.97 -19.77 -0.96
N GLY A 230 -35.19 -19.46 -2.00
CA GLY A 230 -35.57 -18.65 -3.16
C GLY A 230 -35.29 -17.15 -2.99
N GLN A 231 -35.08 -16.66 -1.76
CA GLN A 231 -34.75 -15.25 -1.54
C GLN A 231 -33.33 -14.93 -1.97
N VAL A 232 -33.17 -13.73 -2.50
CA VAL A 232 -31.88 -13.14 -2.85
C VAL A 232 -31.38 -12.39 -1.63
N VAL A 233 -30.16 -12.68 -1.18
CA VAL A 233 -29.55 -12.17 0.05
C VAL A 233 -28.21 -11.53 -0.26
N LEU A 234 -27.78 -10.60 0.59
CA LEU A 234 -26.42 -10.08 0.59
C LEU A 234 -25.51 -11.00 1.40
N GLY A 235 -24.29 -11.20 0.90
CA GLY A 235 -23.23 -11.88 1.63
C GLY A 235 -21.88 -11.24 1.36
N ARG A 236 -20.99 -11.28 2.36
CA ARG A 236 -19.64 -10.76 2.22
C ARG A 236 -18.67 -11.89 1.87
N VAL A 237 -17.84 -11.70 0.86
CA VAL A 237 -16.80 -12.67 0.48
C VAL A 237 -15.74 -12.69 1.58
N GLU A 238 -15.56 -13.83 2.24
CA GLU A 238 -14.57 -13.98 3.31
C GLU A 238 -13.24 -14.50 2.75
N THR A 239 -13.32 -15.55 1.93
CA THR A 239 -12.15 -16.18 1.30
C THR A 239 -12.52 -16.69 -0.08
N VAL A 240 -11.53 -16.63 -0.98
CA VAL A 240 -11.63 -17.13 -2.34
C VAL A 240 -10.62 -18.27 -2.49
N GLU A 241 -11.12 -19.48 -2.71
CA GLU A 241 -10.33 -20.68 -3.02
C GLU A 241 -10.45 -20.95 -4.55
N ASP A 242 -9.56 -21.76 -5.13
CA ASP A 242 -9.57 -22.04 -6.58
C ASP A 242 -10.89 -22.65 -7.10
N HIS A 243 -11.60 -23.39 -6.24
CA HIS A 243 -12.79 -24.16 -6.60
C HIS A 243 -14.03 -23.82 -5.76
N ALA A 244 -13.92 -22.88 -4.81
CA ALA A 244 -15.02 -22.46 -3.97
C ALA A 244 -14.81 -21.06 -3.39
N VAL A 245 -15.90 -20.36 -3.08
CA VAL A 245 -15.88 -19.09 -2.35
C VAL A 245 -16.59 -19.30 -1.02
N ARG A 246 -16.07 -18.72 0.06
CA ARG A 246 -16.76 -18.66 1.34
C ARG A 246 -17.42 -17.31 1.51
N ILE A 247 -18.74 -17.33 1.61
CA ILE A 247 -19.57 -16.13 1.74
C ILE A 247 -20.16 -16.09 3.15
N ALA A 248 -19.91 -15.02 3.88
CA ALA A 248 -20.48 -14.75 5.19
C ALA A 248 -21.88 -14.12 5.04
N LEU A 249 -22.91 -14.78 5.60
CA LEU A 249 -24.26 -14.21 5.73
C LEU A 249 -24.46 -13.44 7.04
N ALA A 250 -23.57 -13.69 7.99
CA ALA A 250 -23.34 -12.93 9.21
C ALA A 250 -21.90 -13.22 9.67
N PRO A 251 -21.31 -12.40 10.54
CA PRO A 251 -19.98 -12.67 11.12
C PRO A 251 -19.90 -14.09 11.70
N GLY A 252 -18.92 -14.87 11.25
CA GLY A 252 -18.74 -16.28 11.66
C GLY A 252 -19.75 -17.29 11.07
N VAL A 253 -20.73 -16.86 10.29
CA VAL A 253 -21.71 -17.73 9.61
C VAL A 253 -21.35 -17.85 8.13
N LEU A 254 -20.40 -18.75 7.84
CA LEU A 254 -19.86 -18.95 6.50
C LEU A 254 -20.62 -20.03 5.73
N VAL A 255 -20.97 -19.72 4.49
CA VAL A 255 -21.50 -20.65 3.49
C VAL A 255 -20.44 -20.88 2.44
N ARG A 256 -20.12 -22.16 2.19
CA ARG A 256 -19.20 -22.54 1.12
C ARG A 256 -20.02 -22.73 -0.17
N VAL A 257 -19.69 -21.93 -1.19
CA VAL A 257 -20.30 -22.01 -2.52
C VAL A 257 -19.27 -22.54 -3.50
N ARG A 258 -19.59 -23.62 -4.20
CA ARG A 258 -18.70 -24.27 -5.16
C ARG A 258 -18.74 -23.54 -6.50
N ARG A 259 -17.70 -23.70 -7.30
CA ARG A 259 -17.62 -23.15 -8.66
C ARG A 259 -18.89 -23.38 -9.50
N ALA A 260 -19.44 -24.59 -9.47
CA ALA A 260 -20.63 -24.96 -10.25
C ALA A 260 -21.91 -24.18 -9.85
N GLU A 261 -21.94 -23.58 -8.66
CA GLU A 261 -23.03 -22.75 -8.15
C GLU A 261 -22.72 -21.25 -8.33
N ILE A 262 -21.61 -20.91 -8.99
CA ILE A 262 -21.10 -19.54 -9.19
C ILE A 262 -21.02 -19.19 -10.67
N THR A 263 -20.47 -20.09 -11.48
CA THR A 263 -20.34 -19.90 -12.94
C THR A 263 -20.36 -21.25 -13.65
N GLY A 264 -21.07 -21.31 -14.77
CA GLY A 264 -21.05 -22.46 -15.70
C GLY A 264 -19.88 -22.46 -16.69
N ASN A 265 -18.94 -21.51 -16.61
CA ASN A 265 -17.78 -21.44 -17.50
C ASN A 265 -16.53 -21.95 -16.76
N ASP A 266 -15.91 -23.03 -17.25
CA ASP A 266 -14.73 -23.66 -16.64
C ASP A 266 -13.42 -22.86 -16.82
N LEU A 267 -13.44 -21.80 -17.64
CA LEU A 267 -12.30 -20.89 -17.82
C LEU A 267 -12.24 -19.73 -16.82
N ASP A 268 -13.33 -19.47 -16.08
CA ASP A 268 -13.38 -18.35 -15.13
C ASP A 268 -12.50 -18.65 -13.90
N LEU A 269 -11.55 -17.79 -13.53
CA LEU A 269 -10.85 -17.94 -12.25
C LEU A 269 -11.65 -17.24 -11.16
N LEU A 270 -11.95 -17.95 -10.06
CA LEU A 270 -12.75 -17.36 -8.97
C LEU A 270 -12.06 -16.14 -8.33
N GLY A 271 -10.72 -16.13 -8.29
CA GLY A 271 -9.93 -14.98 -7.85
C GLY A 271 -10.04 -13.74 -8.73
N ASP A 272 -10.44 -13.89 -9.99
CA ASP A 272 -10.70 -12.75 -10.89
C ASP A 272 -12.13 -12.23 -10.75
N LEU A 273 -13.05 -13.07 -10.27
CA LEU A 273 -14.46 -12.75 -10.10
C LEU A 273 -14.79 -12.14 -8.73
N PHE A 274 -14.06 -12.52 -7.68
CA PHE A 274 -14.35 -12.11 -6.31
C PHE A 274 -13.12 -11.58 -5.58
N THR A 275 -13.30 -10.51 -4.81
CA THR A 275 -12.30 -10.02 -3.88
C THR A 275 -12.73 -10.30 -2.43
N PRO A 276 -11.85 -10.78 -1.53
CA PRO A 276 -12.15 -10.82 -0.10
C PRO A 276 -12.59 -9.44 0.43
N GLY A 277 -13.69 -9.40 1.17
CA GLY A 277 -14.35 -8.20 1.68
C GLY A 277 -15.49 -7.67 0.80
N GLU A 278 -15.57 -8.09 -0.47
CA GLU A 278 -16.62 -7.67 -1.42
C GLU A 278 -18.01 -8.12 -0.96
N VAL A 279 -19.03 -7.28 -1.16
CA VAL A 279 -20.44 -7.63 -0.89
C VAL A 279 -21.08 -8.12 -2.19
N VAL A 280 -21.54 -9.36 -2.17
CA VAL A 280 -22.13 -10.04 -3.33
C VAL A 280 -23.58 -10.39 -3.08
N VAL A 281 -24.32 -10.52 -4.17
CA VAL A 281 -25.72 -10.94 -4.16
C VAL A 281 -25.79 -12.44 -4.48
N ALA A 282 -26.54 -13.20 -3.67
CA ALA A 282 -26.68 -14.65 -3.85
C ALA A 282 -28.11 -15.12 -3.54
N ARG A 283 -28.58 -16.15 -4.24
CA ARG A 283 -29.88 -16.78 -3.98
C ARG A 283 -29.75 -17.89 -2.96
N ARG A 284 -30.60 -17.90 -1.94
CA ARG A 284 -30.71 -19.01 -0.98
C ARG A 284 -31.35 -20.21 -1.65
N VAL A 285 -30.65 -21.34 -1.69
CA VAL A 285 -31.15 -22.60 -2.27
C VAL A 285 -31.36 -23.65 -1.18
N PRO A 286 -32.13 -24.73 -1.44
CA PRO A 286 -32.23 -25.84 -0.51
C PRO A 286 -30.84 -26.44 -0.24
N ALA A 287 -30.46 -26.53 1.03
CA ALA A 287 -29.26 -27.24 1.42
C ALA A 287 -29.58 -28.73 1.67
N PRO A 288 -28.65 -29.64 1.41
CA PRO A 288 -28.72 -30.97 2.01
C PRO A 288 -28.57 -30.81 3.53
N LEU A 289 -29.60 -31.20 4.31
CA LEU A 289 -29.76 -30.97 5.77
C LEU A 289 -30.24 -29.55 6.15
N ASP A 290 -30.36 -29.25 7.46
CA ASP A 290 -30.67 -27.91 8.01
C ASP A 290 -29.54 -26.86 7.79
N GLY A 291 -28.73 -27.08 6.75
CA GLY A 291 -27.62 -26.23 6.36
C GLY A 291 -28.05 -24.95 5.67
N LEU A 292 -27.05 -24.16 5.27
CA LEU A 292 -27.22 -22.99 4.43
C LEU A 292 -26.52 -23.27 3.11
N ALA A 293 -27.19 -22.99 2.00
CA ALA A 293 -26.66 -23.14 0.65
C ALA A 293 -27.05 -21.89 -0.17
N LEU A 294 -26.13 -21.45 -1.02
CA LEU A 294 -26.25 -20.26 -1.84
C LEU A 294 -25.89 -20.60 -3.29
N ARG A 295 -26.44 -19.83 -4.22
CA ARG A 295 -26.16 -19.90 -5.66
C ARG A 295 -26.04 -18.47 -6.22
N LEU A 296 -25.11 -18.23 -7.14
CA LEU A 296 -24.80 -16.90 -7.68
C LEU A 296 -24.95 -16.83 -9.22
N ASP A 297 -24.97 -17.95 -9.92
CA ASP A 297 -25.12 -18.00 -11.38
C ASP A 297 -26.56 -17.73 -11.88
N ASP A 298 -27.55 -17.80 -10.99
CA ASP A 298 -28.98 -17.54 -11.26
C ASP A 298 -29.48 -16.19 -10.69
N VAL A 299 -28.55 -15.29 -10.37
CA VAL A 299 -28.83 -13.95 -9.82
C VAL A 299 -28.43 -12.87 -10.81
N ASP A 300 -29.38 -12.00 -11.12
CA ASP A 300 -29.18 -10.81 -11.92
C ASP A 300 -29.11 -9.58 -11.00
N GLU A 301 -27.91 -9.02 -10.76
CA GLU A 301 -27.73 -7.87 -9.86
C GLU A 301 -28.55 -6.63 -10.26
N SER A 302 -29.01 -6.55 -11.52
CA SER A 302 -29.81 -5.43 -12.03
C SER A 302 -31.32 -5.62 -11.81
N GLU A 303 -31.80 -6.86 -11.83
CA GLU A 303 -33.24 -7.18 -11.72
C GLU A 303 -33.61 -7.73 -10.33
N ASP A 304 -32.74 -8.54 -9.72
CA ASP A 304 -32.96 -9.19 -8.44
C ASP A 304 -32.61 -8.26 -7.27
N LYS A 305 -33.64 -7.78 -6.56
CA LYS A 305 -33.45 -6.97 -5.36
C LYS A 305 -33.18 -7.87 -4.14
N PRO A 306 -32.01 -7.73 -3.48
CA PRO A 306 -31.73 -8.51 -2.28
C PRO A 306 -32.64 -8.07 -1.12
N VAL A 307 -33.00 -9.03 -0.26
CA VAL A 307 -33.62 -8.73 1.03
C VAL A 307 -32.61 -8.03 1.94
N THR A 308 -33.10 -7.18 2.83
CA THR A 308 -32.27 -6.46 3.81
C THR A 308 -31.42 -7.45 4.60
N ALA A 309 -30.13 -7.13 4.75
CA ALA A 309 -29.24 -7.92 5.58
C ALA A 309 -29.72 -7.91 7.05
N ILE A 310 -29.47 -8.99 7.80
CA ILE A 310 -29.87 -9.02 9.21
C ILE A 310 -29.18 -7.91 10.00
N ALA A 311 -29.82 -7.44 11.07
CA ALA A 311 -29.13 -6.65 12.08
C ALA A 311 -28.38 -7.59 13.04
N LEU A 312 -27.19 -7.19 13.48
CA LEU A 312 -26.37 -7.98 14.41
C LEU A 312 -26.86 -7.84 15.86
N LEU A 313 -27.50 -6.72 16.17
CA LEU A 313 -28.18 -6.46 17.44
C LEU A 313 -29.61 -6.06 17.16
N GLU A 314 -30.49 -6.29 18.12
CA GLU A 314 -31.89 -5.88 18.03
C GLU A 314 -31.99 -4.36 17.89
N GLY A 315 -32.77 -3.89 16.89
CA GLY A 315 -32.87 -2.47 16.56
C GLY A 315 -31.62 -1.87 15.89
N GLY A 316 -30.63 -2.70 15.56
CA GLY A 316 -29.42 -2.28 14.87
C GLY A 316 -29.59 -2.08 13.36
N PRO A 317 -28.61 -1.43 12.71
CA PRO A 317 -28.58 -1.30 11.26
C PRO A 317 -28.33 -2.65 10.58
N PRO A 318 -28.66 -2.78 9.28
CA PRO A 318 -28.27 -3.95 8.50
C PRO A 318 -26.73 -4.04 8.44
N TRP A 319 -26.21 -5.25 8.65
CA TRP A 319 -24.77 -5.44 8.73
C TRP A 319 -24.04 -5.31 7.39
N LEU A 320 -24.79 -5.54 6.29
CA LEU A 320 -24.36 -5.28 4.91
C LEU A 320 -25.35 -4.35 4.23
N GLU A 321 -24.80 -3.48 3.40
CA GLU A 321 -25.55 -2.70 2.41
C GLU A 321 -25.12 -3.12 1.01
N PRO A 322 -25.99 -2.99 -0.01
CA PRO A 322 -25.57 -3.13 -1.39
C PRO A 322 -24.49 -2.08 -1.66
N ASP A 323 -23.44 -2.45 -2.39
CA ASP A 323 -22.53 -1.44 -2.92
C ASP A 323 -23.37 -0.46 -3.75
N PRO A 324 -23.23 0.87 -3.52
CA PRO A 324 -23.96 1.83 -4.32
C PRO A 324 -23.60 1.57 -5.79
N PRO A 325 -24.59 1.55 -6.71
CA PRO A 325 -24.27 1.50 -8.13
C PRO A 325 -23.27 2.63 -8.40
N ALA A 326 -22.23 2.34 -9.17
CA ALA A 326 -21.33 3.38 -9.65
C ALA A 326 -22.22 4.50 -10.16
N ARG A 327 -22.21 5.64 -9.46
CA ARG A 327 -22.89 6.82 -10.00
C ARG A 327 -22.16 7.06 -11.30
N ASP A 328 -22.89 6.91 -12.40
CA ASP A 328 -22.60 7.70 -13.59
C ASP A 328 -22.68 9.14 -13.08
N ASP A 329 -21.55 9.67 -12.61
CA ASP A 329 -21.40 11.10 -12.42
C ASP A 329 -21.57 11.65 -13.83
N GLU A 330 -22.81 12.06 -14.15
CA GLU A 330 -23.07 12.97 -15.25
C GLU A 330 -21.95 14.01 -15.21
N PRO A 331 -21.23 14.23 -16.33
CA PRO A 331 -20.13 15.16 -16.35
C PRO A 331 -20.65 16.47 -15.80
N LEU A 332 -20.09 16.89 -14.65
CA LEU A 332 -20.45 18.11 -13.93
C LEU A 332 -20.68 19.21 -14.96
N ALA A 333 -21.94 19.59 -15.13
CA ALA A 333 -22.30 20.72 -15.97
C ALA A 333 -21.48 21.90 -15.47
N VAL A 334 -20.56 22.36 -16.31
CA VAL A 334 -19.72 23.52 -16.05
C VAL A 334 -20.67 24.68 -15.82
N LEU A 335 -20.86 25.05 -14.55
CA LEU A 335 -21.60 26.24 -14.20
C LEU A 335 -20.87 27.42 -14.85
N PRO A 336 -21.55 28.26 -15.65
CA PRO A 336 -20.92 29.42 -16.26
C PRO A 336 -20.43 30.36 -15.15
N ALA A 337 -19.17 30.77 -15.25
CA ALA A 337 -18.55 31.71 -14.33
C ALA A 337 -19.40 33.00 -14.23
N PRO A 338 -19.48 33.62 -13.05
CA PRO A 338 -20.24 34.86 -12.88
C PRO A 338 -19.63 35.95 -13.76
N VAL A 339 -20.46 36.51 -14.63
CA VAL A 339 -20.16 37.70 -15.42
C VAL A 339 -19.99 38.86 -14.45
N VAL A 340 -18.78 39.41 -14.37
CA VAL A 340 -18.50 40.68 -13.69
C VAL A 340 -18.74 41.79 -14.70
N ASP A 341 -19.79 42.58 -14.50
CA ASP A 341 -20.02 43.79 -15.28
C ASP A 341 -18.89 44.82 -15.04
N PRO A 342 -18.44 45.55 -16.07
CA PRO A 342 -17.34 46.49 -15.97
C PRO A 342 -17.80 47.83 -15.39
N ALA A 343 -17.04 48.37 -14.43
CA ALA A 343 -17.11 49.78 -14.07
C ALA A 343 -16.19 50.62 -15.00
N PRO A 344 -16.59 51.83 -15.39
CA PRO A 344 -15.97 52.55 -16.50
C PRO A 344 -14.72 53.37 -16.13
N ASP A 345 -13.80 53.36 -17.08
CA ASP A 345 -12.86 54.39 -17.55
C ASP A 345 -12.20 55.38 -16.57
N GLY A 346 -10.86 55.35 -16.58
CA GLY A 346 -10.05 56.45 -16.09
C GLY A 346 -8.54 56.29 -16.31
N PHE A 347 -8.10 56.68 -17.50
CA PHE A 347 -6.77 57.15 -17.90
C PHE A 347 -5.67 56.18 -18.38
N ALA A 348 -5.21 56.57 -19.58
CA ALA A 348 -4.36 55.91 -20.56
C ALA A 348 -2.86 56.10 -20.33
N GLY A 349 -2.05 55.23 -20.96
CA GLY A 349 -0.63 55.50 -21.16
C GLY A 349 0.22 54.36 -21.76
N ALA A 350 0.07 54.13 -23.07
CA ALA A 350 1.11 53.68 -24.04
C ALA A 350 1.70 52.23 -24.00
N ALA A 351 1.49 51.57 -25.15
CA ALA A 351 2.30 50.59 -25.91
C ALA A 351 3.65 50.15 -25.32
N THR A 352 4.06 48.88 -25.37
CA THR A 352 4.26 48.06 -26.59
C THR A 352 4.36 46.56 -26.29
N ASP A 353 4.16 45.79 -27.36
CA ASP A 353 4.75 44.50 -27.72
C ASP A 353 4.14 43.17 -27.28
N ARG A 354 4.14 42.31 -28.31
CA ARG A 354 3.64 40.94 -28.37
C ARG A 354 4.66 40.03 -27.69
N ASP A 355 4.20 39.09 -26.87
CA ASP A 355 4.78 37.75 -26.79
C ASP A 355 3.81 36.77 -26.11
N GLY A 356 3.78 35.54 -26.63
CA GLY A 356 2.95 34.44 -26.14
C GLY A 356 3.42 33.87 -24.78
N PRO A 357 2.66 32.94 -24.19
CA PRO A 357 3.01 32.35 -22.90
C PRO A 357 4.30 31.50 -23.01
N PRO A 358 5.20 31.56 -22.01
CA PRO A 358 6.50 30.88 -22.07
C PRO A 358 6.36 29.36 -21.96
N THR A 359 7.16 28.65 -22.75
CA THR A 359 7.36 27.20 -22.67
C THR A 359 8.37 26.81 -21.57
N PRO A 360 8.38 25.55 -21.10
CA PRO A 360 9.14 25.08 -19.93
C PRO A 360 10.68 25.15 -20.00
N ALA A 361 11.27 25.80 -21.01
CA ALA A 361 12.72 25.87 -21.22
C ALA A 361 13.41 27.05 -20.51
N ASP A 362 12.66 28.01 -19.97
CA ASP A 362 13.22 29.22 -19.34
C ASP A 362 13.50 29.10 -17.83
N LEU A 363 13.34 27.91 -17.24
CA LEU A 363 13.53 27.67 -15.80
C LEU A 363 14.86 27.01 -15.41
N PHE A 364 15.75 26.72 -16.37
CA PHE A 364 17.06 26.11 -16.08
C PHE A 364 18.18 26.79 -16.88
N GLY A 365 19.02 27.55 -16.19
CA GLY A 365 20.21 28.18 -16.75
C GLY A 365 21.25 27.15 -17.25
N PRO A 366 22.18 27.55 -18.14
CA PRO A 366 23.02 26.61 -18.87
C PRO A 366 24.15 26.04 -18.00
N ALA A 367 24.32 24.72 -18.09
CA ALA A 367 25.49 24.00 -17.59
C ALA A 367 26.73 24.29 -18.47
N PRO A 368 27.94 24.47 -17.91
CA PRO A 368 29.15 24.59 -18.71
C PRO A 368 29.68 23.20 -19.11
N GLY A 369 29.97 23.05 -20.41
CA GLY A 369 30.60 21.85 -21.00
C GLY A 369 32.13 21.82 -20.82
N PRO A 370 32.77 20.69 -21.20
CA PRO A 370 34.19 20.42 -20.91
C PRO A 370 35.12 20.89 -22.04
N GLY A 371 36.32 21.38 -21.70
CA GLY A 371 37.35 21.64 -22.70
C GLY A 371 38.67 22.25 -22.23
N ARG A 372 39.65 21.38 -22.01
CA ARG A 372 41.10 21.51 -22.31
C ARG A 372 41.98 22.54 -21.57
N GLY A 373 42.96 22.00 -20.83
CA GLY A 373 44.37 22.34 -21.01
C GLY A 373 45.05 23.20 -19.94
N GLY A 374 45.92 22.59 -19.12
CA GLY A 374 46.94 23.30 -18.36
C GLY A 374 47.32 22.64 -17.03
N ALA A 375 48.42 21.87 -17.04
CA ALA A 375 49.17 21.48 -15.83
C ALA A 375 50.35 22.47 -15.62
N PRO A 376 51.04 22.48 -14.47
CA PRO A 376 50.79 23.37 -13.34
C PRO A 376 52.00 24.29 -13.01
N PRO A 377 51.85 25.36 -12.19
CA PRO A 377 52.96 25.91 -11.44
C PRO A 377 52.96 25.40 -9.98
N GLY A 378 54.16 25.10 -9.48
CA GLY A 378 54.44 24.57 -8.15
C GLY A 378 54.22 25.54 -6.98
N PRO A 379 54.40 25.07 -5.74
CA PRO A 379 53.86 25.70 -4.55
C PRO A 379 54.73 26.84 -4.02
N PRO A 380 54.14 27.92 -3.47
CA PRO A 380 54.81 28.75 -2.48
C PRO A 380 54.76 28.08 -1.09
N ALA A 381 55.86 28.23 -0.35
CA ALA A 381 56.07 27.73 1.01
C ALA A 381 55.16 28.40 2.06
N PRO A 382 55.03 27.82 3.27
CA PRO A 382 53.91 28.08 4.17
C PRO A 382 54.18 29.23 5.14
N GLU A 383 53.20 30.12 5.30
CA GLU A 383 53.04 30.94 6.50
C GLU A 383 51.86 30.44 7.33
N ALA A 384 52.04 30.55 8.63
CA ALA A 384 51.36 29.78 9.67
C ALA A 384 50.00 30.36 10.08
N GLY A 385 49.10 29.45 10.50
CA GLY A 385 48.31 29.65 11.72
C GLY A 385 46.85 30.10 11.57
N GLY A 386 45.96 29.16 11.26
CA GLY A 386 44.53 29.25 11.57
C GLY A 386 43.93 27.84 11.76
N PRO A 387 43.12 27.59 12.80
CA PRO A 387 42.65 26.23 13.09
C PRO A 387 41.71 25.71 12.00
N ARG A 388 42.08 24.58 11.39
CA ARG A 388 41.27 23.86 10.40
C ARG A 388 40.25 22.98 11.14
N ALA A 389 39.00 22.96 10.67
CA ALA A 389 37.98 22.03 11.15
C ALA A 389 38.37 20.58 10.78
N PRO A 390 38.15 19.60 11.69
CA PRO A 390 38.57 18.22 11.47
C PRO A 390 37.80 17.57 10.33
N THR A 391 38.50 16.74 9.54
CA THR A 391 37.88 15.96 8.47
C THR A 391 37.46 14.57 8.99
N PRO A 392 36.54 13.87 8.28
CA PRO A 392 36.08 12.54 8.70
C PRO A 392 37.17 11.47 8.84
N GLY A 393 38.35 11.67 8.23
CA GLY A 393 39.53 10.80 8.43
C GLY A 393 40.25 11.01 9.77
N ASP A 394 40.11 12.19 10.38
CA ASP A 394 40.78 12.53 11.65
C ASP A 394 40.04 11.96 12.86
N VAL A 395 38.72 11.80 12.75
CA VAL A 395 37.87 11.17 13.78
C VAL A 395 38.08 9.65 13.82
N ALA A 396 38.40 9.02 12.69
CA ALA A 396 38.69 7.59 12.60
C ALA A 396 40.00 7.21 13.32
N ALA A 397 40.97 8.13 13.42
CA ALA A 397 42.24 7.89 14.10
C ALA A 397 42.13 8.00 15.64
N TRP A 398 41.13 8.72 16.17
CA TRP A 398 40.92 8.89 17.62
C TRP A 398 40.25 7.69 18.30
N HIS A 399 39.55 6.84 17.55
CA HIS A 399 38.96 5.61 18.09
C HIS A 399 39.92 4.40 18.08
N ALA A 400 41.14 4.55 17.55
CA ALA A 400 42.11 3.45 17.37
C ALA A 400 43.23 3.42 18.43
N GLY A 401 43.00 3.95 19.64
CA GLY A 401 43.74 3.64 20.87
C GLY A 401 45.28 3.64 20.81
N GLY A 402 45.90 4.75 21.19
CA GLY A 402 47.34 4.82 21.51
C GLY A 402 47.62 5.92 22.53
N GLN A 403 47.86 5.53 23.78
CA GLN A 403 48.36 6.41 24.84
C GLN A 403 49.85 6.69 24.60
N ASP A 404 50.27 7.95 24.65
CA ASP A 404 51.47 8.33 25.42
C ASP A 404 51.69 9.85 25.56
N THR A 405 52.13 10.23 26.76
CA THR A 405 52.81 11.48 27.15
C THR A 405 51.99 12.78 27.29
N LEU A 406 51.37 12.96 28.46
CA LEU A 406 51.12 14.29 29.05
C LEU A 406 52.27 14.62 30.04
N PRO A 407 52.94 15.78 29.95
CA PRO A 407 53.92 16.19 30.94
C PRO A 407 53.26 16.75 32.22
N SER A 408 53.78 16.31 33.37
CA SER A 408 53.38 16.71 34.73
C SER A 408 53.66 18.19 35.05
N PRO A 409 52.88 18.81 35.96
CA PRO A 409 53.27 20.05 36.63
C PRO A 409 54.23 19.75 37.82
N PRO A 410 55.11 20.70 38.20
CA PRO A 410 56.17 20.47 39.20
C PRO A 410 55.68 20.48 40.66
N PRO A 411 56.50 19.94 41.60
CA PRO A 411 56.05 19.58 42.94
C PRO A 411 56.09 20.72 43.95
N SER A 412 55.20 20.59 44.95
CA SER A 412 55.22 21.35 46.20
C SER A 412 56.43 20.98 47.07
N SER A 413 57.12 22.00 47.59
CA SER A 413 57.85 22.05 48.87
C SER A 413 58.24 23.52 49.03
N THR A 414 57.96 24.23 50.11
CA THR A 414 58.60 24.05 51.42
C THR A 414 57.92 25.02 52.39
N VAL A 415 57.60 24.56 53.59
CA VAL A 415 57.19 25.40 54.72
C VAL A 415 58.45 26.02 55.35
N PRO A 416 58.41 27.29 55.75
CA PRO A 416 59.01 27.64 57.03
C PRO A 416 58.02 28.36 57.94
N ALA A 417 58.12 28.06 59.23
CA ALA A 417 57.33 28.61 60.30
C ALA A 417 57.78 30.03 60.71
N LEU A 418 56.82 30.74 61.33
CA LEU A 418 56.90 31.93 62.21
C LEU A 418 56.91 33.36 61.60
N ALA A 419 55.74 34.00 61.80
CA ALA A 419 55.48 35.31 62.43
C ALA A 419 55.71 36.65 61.67
N SER A 420 54.61 37.43 61.66
CA SER A 420 54.49 38.90 61.76
C SER A 420 54.30 39.75 60.48
N ASP A 421 53.25 40.60 60.58
CA ASP A 421 52.97 41.90 59.93
C ASP A 421 52.42 42.04 58.49
N SER A 422 51.23 42.68 58.43
CA SER A 422 50.58 43.32 57.26
C SER A 422 51.39 44.53 56.75
N PRO A 423 51.21 44.97 55.47
CA PRO A 423 50.28 46.09 55.20
C PRO A 423 49.55 46.04 53.83
N ALA A 424 48.53 46.90 53.68
CA ALA A 424 47.52 46.96 52.61
C ALA A 424 47.93 47.71 51.31
N GLU A 425 47.32 47.35 50.17
CA GLU A 425 47.33 48.09 48.88
C GLU A 425 45.98 48.79 48.58
N PRO A 426 45.95 49.91 47.81
CA PRO A 426 44.83 50.85 47.80
C PRO A 426 43.66 50.51 46.83
N PRO A 427 42.42 50.97 47.12
CA PRO A 427 41.14 50.45 46.59
C PRO A 427 40.76 50.87 45.15
N GLY A 428 41.67 51.46 44.36
CA GLY A 428 41.31 52.16 43.10
C GLY A 428 41.41 51.35 41.80
N LYS A 429 42.34 50.39 41.70
CA LYS A 429 42.55 49.60 40.46
C LYS A 429 41.47 48.53 40.27
N ALA A 430 41.11 47.82 41.34
CA ALA A 430 40.07 46.80 41.32
C ALA A 430 38.72 47.35 40.79
N ALA A 431 38.37 48.59 41.17
CA ALA A 431 37.13 49.22 40.74
C ALA A 431 37.10 49.55 39.23
N ARG A 432 38.25 49.91 38.62
CA ARG A 432 38.34 50.22 37.18
C ARG A 432 38.31 48.96 36.32
N ASP A 433 38.99 47.91 36.76
CA ASP A 433 39.00 46.62 36.07
C ASP A 433 37.60 45.97 36.10
N LEU A 434 36.89 46.10 37.23
CA LEU A 434 35.47 45.73 37.34
C LEU A 434 34.59 46.52 36.36
N SER A 435 34.79 47.83 36.23
CA SER A 435 34.02 48.67 35.29
C SER A 435 34.22 48.24 33.83
N LEU A 436 35.46 48.01 33.41
CA LEU A 436 35.78 47.56 32.05
C LEU A 436 35.21 46.16 31.75
N SER A 437 35.25 45.26 32.74
CA SER A 437 34.65 43.93 32.60
C SER A 437 33.12 43.99 32.44
N LEU A 438 32.48 44.93 33.11
CA LEU A 438 31.04 45.12 33.08
C LEU A 438 30.58 45.72 31.74
N ASP A 439 31.35 46.65 31.17
CA ASP A 439 31.07 47.22 29.85
C ASP A 439 31.30 46.19 28.72
N ALA A 440 32.35 45.37 28.82
CA ALA A 440 32.57 44.26 27.89
C ALA A 440 31.45 43.20 27.97
N ALA A 441 30.98 42.89 29.18
CA ALA A 441 29.85 41.98 29.38
C ALA A 441 28.54 42.54 28.79
N ARG A 442 28.30 43.85 28.94
CA ARG A 442 27.13 44.54 28.36
C ARG A 442 27.16 44.54 26.83
N ALA A 443 28.32 44.81 26.22
CA ALA A 443 28.47 44.76 24.76
C ALA A 443 28.22 43.36 24.20
N LYS A 444 28.72 42.31 24.90
CA LYS A 444 28.47 40.92 24.54
C LYS A 444 26.99 40.54 24.68
N ALA A 445 26.32 41.01 25.73
CA ALA A 445 24.89 40.81 25.91
C ALA A 445 24.06 41.47 24.79
N ALA A 446 24.44 42.66 24.33
CA ALA A 446 23.76 43.34 23.23
C ALA A 446 23.95 42.61 21.89
N ALA A 447 25.14 42.08 21.61
CA ALA A 447 25.41 41.30 20.40
C ALA A 447 24.59 39.99 20.38
N LEU A 448 24.58 39.26 21.50
CA LEU A 448 23.77 38.04 21.66
C LEU A 448 22.27 38.32 21.51
N ALA A 449 21.79 39.46 22.04
CA ALA A 449 20.39 39.84 21.90
C ALA A 449 19.98 40.08 20.43
N LYS A 450 20.88 40.64 19.62
CA LYS A 450 20.65 40.84 18.19
C LYS A 450 20.62 39.52 17.42
N GLU A 451 21.58 38.64 17.68
CA GLU A 451 21.64 37.31 17.07
C GLU A 451 20.39 36.47 17.38
N LEU A 452 19.90 36.54 18.63
CA LEU A 452 18.67 35.87 19.05
C LEU A 452 17.43 36.41 18.32
N LEU A 453 17.41 37.70 17.96
CA LEU A 453 16.32 38.29 17.18
C LEU A 453 16.36 37.82 15.73
N ASP A 454 17.54 37.81 15.10
CA ASP A 454 17.73 37.34 13.72
C ASP A 454 17.37 35.85 13.60
N ASP A 455 17.73 35.04 14.59
CA ASP A 455 17.36 33.63 14.66
C ASP A 455 15.86 33.42 14.84
N LYS A 456 15.18 34.27 15.63
CA LYS A 456 13.72 34.23 15.77
C LYS A 456 13.02 34.53 14.45
N VAL A 457 13.51 35.52 13.69
CA VAL A 457 12.94 35.86 12.37
C VAL A 457 13.13 34.72 11.38
N LYS A 458 14.33 34.12 11.32
CA LYS A 458 14.59 32.96 10.46
C LYS A 458 13.74 31.75 10.83
N ARG A 459 13.58 31.47 12.13
CA ARG A 459 12.70 30.37 12.60
C ARG A 459 11.25 30.61 12.16
N HIS A 460 10.75 31.82 12.36
CA HIS A 460 9.39 32.16 11.93
C HIS A 460 9.19 32.00 10.41
N GLN A 461 10.21 32.33 9.61
CA GLN A 461 10.16 32.14 8.17
C GLN A 461 10.16 30.66 7.76
N VAL A 462 10.91 29.82 8.47
CA VAL A 462 10.90 28.36 8.26
C VAL A 462 9.56 27.75 8.70
N GLU A 463 8.99 28.21 9.82
CA GLU A 463 7.66 27.78 10.29
C GLU A 463 6.58 28.02 9.23
N LEU A 464 6.56 29.22 8.61
CA LEU A 464 5.61 29.55 7.56
C LEU A 464 5.77 28.68 6.30
N GLU A 465 7.01 28.32 5.95
CA GLU A 465 7.27 27.45 4.79
C GLU A 465 6.88 25.98 5.09
N VAL A 466 7.09 25.53 6.33
CA VAL A 466 6.63 24.21 6.80
C VAL A 466 5.10 24.14 6.77
N ASP A 467 4.39 25.14 7.29
CA ASP A 467 2.92 25.21 7.23
C ASP A 467 2.40 25.12 5.79
N ARG A 468 3.08 25.82 4.87
CA ARG A 468 2.76 25.78 3.44
C ARG A 468 2.98 24.39 2.83
N LEU A 469 4.08 23.73 3.18
CA LEU A 469 4.39 22.38 2.69
C LEU A 469 3.42 21.33 3.27
N LEU A 470 3.05 21.45 4.55
CA LEU A 470 2.06 20.57 5.19
C LEU A 470 0.68 20.68 4.53
N GLY A 471 0.23 21.90 4.23
CA GLY A 471 -1.02 22.11 3.48
C GLY A 471 -1.00 21.42 2.10
N ARG A 472 0.14 21.45 1.42
CA ARG A 472 0.32 20.80 0.11
C ARG A 472 0.37 19.27 0.22
N VAL A 473 0.97 18.72 1.27
CA VAL A 473 0.97 17.27 1.55
C VAL A 473 -0.44 16.79 1.86
N GLY A 474 -1.23 17.54 2.64
CA GLY A 474 -2.64 17.25 2.90
C GLY A 474 -3.46 17.18 1.61
N GLU A 475 -3.32 18.19 0.73
CA GLU A 475 -3.99 18.21 -0.56
C GLU A 475 -3.60 17.00 -1.44
N LEU A 476 -2.31 16.68 -1.50
CA LEU A 476 -1.82 15.54 -2.28
C LEU A 476 -2.32 14.20 -1.72
N THR A 477 -2.40 14.06 -0.41
CA THR A 477 -2.91 12.85 0.26
C THR A 477 -4.39 12.65 -0.04
N GLU A 478 -5.21 13.69 0.10
CA GLU A 478 -6.63 13.62 -0.27
C GLU A 478 -6.84 13.31 -1.75
N ARG A 479 -5.95 13.80 -2.63
CA ARG A 479 -5.98 13.48 -4.06
C ARG A 479 -5.60 12.03 -4.33
N LEU A 480 -4.61 11.50 -3.62
CA LEU A 480 -4.19 10.09 -3.71
C LEU A 480 -5.34 9.18 -3.28
N GLU A 481 -5.93 9.40 -2.10
CA GLU A 481 -7.03 8.58 -1.61
C GLU A 481 -8.25 8.62 -2.54
N ARG A 482 -8.55 9.80 -3.11
CA ARG A 482 -9.62 9.92 -4.12
C ARG A 482 -9.27 9.16 -5.40
N ALA A 483 -8.01 9.16 -5.82
CA ALA A 483 -7.57 8.42 -6.99
C ALA A 483 -7.59 6.90 -6.76
N GLU A 484 -7.17 6.44 -5.58
CA GLU A 484 -7.24 5.03 -5.17
C GLU A 484 -8.68 4.52 -5.14
N ARG A 485 -9.58 5.25 -4.48
CA ARG A 485 -11.02 4.93 -4.48
C ARG A 485 -11.59 4.87 -5.89
N ARG A 486 -11.20 5.78 -6.78
CA ARG A 486 -11.61 5.77 -8.20
C ARG A 486 -11.04 4.57 -8.95
N ALA A 487 -9.80 4.21 -8.71
CA ALA A 487 -9.15 3.07 -9.35
C ALA A 487 -9.82 1.75 -8.93
N GLU A 488 -10.14 1.60 -7.63
CA GLU A 488 -10.90 0.46 -7.11
C GLU A 488 -12.30 0.39 -7.73
N GLN A 489 -13.02 1.52 -7.77
CA GLN A 489 -14.34 1.61 -8.40
C GLN A 489 -14.28 1.25 -9.90
N GLN A 490 -13.28 1.75 -10.63
CA GLN A 490 -13.07 1.44 -12.04
C GLN A 490 -12.72 -0.03 -12.27
N ALA A 491 -11.90 -0.63 -11.40
CA ALA A 491 -11.55 -2.05 -11.47
C ALA A 491 -12.79 -2.93 -11.23
N THR A 492 -13.60 -2.60 -10.22
CA THR A 492 -14.87 -3.29 -9.95
C THR A 492 -15.85 -3.11 -11.12
N ALA A 493 -15.98 -1.89 -11.66
CA ALA A 493 -16.84 -1.64 -12.82
C ALA A 493 -16.40 -2.41 -14.07
N LEU A 494 -15.10 -2.45 -14.37
CA LEU A 494 -14.54 -3.23 -15.48
C LEU A 494 -14.79 -4.73 -15.29
N ARG A 495 -14.70 -5.23 -14.06
CA ARG A 495 -15.00 -6.63 -13.74
C ARG A 495 -16.48 -6.93 -13.97
N LYS A 496 -17.39 -6.09 -13.45
CA LYS A 496 -18.84 -6.22 -13.68
C LYS A 496 -19.20 -6.15 -15.17
N ALA A 497 -18.66 -5.17 -15.90
CA ALA A 497 -18.88 -5.05 -17.34
C ALA A 497 -18.37 -6.27 -18.13
N ARG A 498 -17.23 -6.87 -17.73
CA ARG A 498 -16.74 -8.12 -18.33
C ARG A 498 -17.65 -9.31 -18.03
N GLN A 499 -18.15 -9.41 -16.80
CA GLN A 499 -19.10 -10.45 -16.40
C GLN A 499 -20.43 -10.30 -17.17
N GLU A 500 -20.96 -9.09 -17.27
CA GLU A 500 -22.16 -8.77 -18.06
C GLU A 500 -21.94 -9.07 -19.54
N ALA A 501 -20.80 -8.70 -20.13
CA ALA A 501 -20.48 -9.03 -21.51
C ALA A 501 -20.38 -10.55 -21.74
N ALA A 502 -19.79 -11.30 -20.80
CA ALA A 502 -19.71 -12.76 -20.86
C ALA A 502 -21.10 -13.42 -20.67
N ARG A 503 -21.96 -12.85 -19.83
CA ARG A 503 -23.36 -13.30 -19.64
C ARG A 503 -24.22 -12.99 -20.86
N LEU A 504 -24.07 -11.80 -21.46
CA LEU A 504 -24.76 -11.40 -22.68
C LEU A 504 -24.33 -12.28 -23.85
N ARG A 505 -23.04 -12.59 -23.99
CA ARG A 505 -22.55 -13.57 -24.96
C ARG A 505 -23.16 -14.96 -24.76
N ARG A 506 -23.34 -15.41 -23.52
CA ARG A 506 -24.03 -16.68 -23.21
C ARG A 506 -25.52 -16.63 -23.57
N ARG A 507 -26.24 -15.55 -23.19
CA ARG A 507 -27.66 -15.35 -23.55
C ARG A 507 -27.87 -15.24 -25.06
N LEU A 508 -26.93 -14.62 -25.77
CA LEU A 508 -26.94 -14.52 -27.24
C LEU A 508 -26.54 -15.85 -27.91
N GLY A 509 -25.68 -16.65 -27.28
CA GLY A 509 -25.26 -17.97 -27.76
C GLY A 509 -26.29 -19.09 -27.59
N ASP A 510 -27.27 -18.92 -26.70
CA ASP A 510 -28.37 -19.90 -26.50
C ASP A 510 -29.54 -19.69 -27.49
N ALA A 511 -29.46 -18.68 -28.35
CA ALA A 511 -30.51 -18.25 -29.29
C ALA A 511 -30.09 -18.30 -30.77
N GLY A 512 -29.29 -19.29 -31.16
CA GLY A 512 -29.03 -19.57 -32.58
C GLY A 512 -27.93 -20.59 -32.77
N ASP A 513 -28.17 -21.56 -33.67
CA ASP A 513 -27.11 -22.25 -34.39
C ASP A 513 -25.99 -21.25 -34.71
N GLU A 514 -24.74 -21.56 -34.37
CA GLU A 514 -23.59 -20.79 -34.86
C GLU A 514 -23.73 -20.64 -36.38
N PRO A 515 -23.89 -19.42 -36.93
CA PRO A 515 -23.88 -19.28 -38.36
C PRO A 515 -22.47 -19.67 -38.84
N PRO A 516 -22.35 -20.49 -39.89
CA PRO A 516 -21.05 -20.80 -40.45
C PRO A 516 -20.44 -19.50 -40.95
N GLU A 517 -19.24 -19.16 -40.46
CA GLU A 517 -18.44 -18.06 -40.99
C GLU A 517 -18.48 -18.13 -42.52
N GLU A 518 -18.99 -17.07 -43.17
CA GLU A 518 -19.19 -17.04 -44.62
C GLU A 518 -17.85 -17.24 -45.35
N ARG A 519 -17.60 -18.46 -45.78
CA ARG A 519 -16.49 -18.79 -46.68
C ARG A 519 -16.66 -17.97 -47.96
N HIS A 520 -15.73 -17.05 -48.21
CA HIS A 520 -15.76 -16.14 -49.37
C HIS A 520 -15.13 -16.77 -50.62
N PHE A 521 -14.23 -17.74 -50.46
CA PHE A 521 -13.53 -18.43 -51.55
C PHE A 521 -13.60 -19.95 -51.40
N LEU A 522 -13.76 -20.65 -52.53
CA LEU A 522 -13.76 -22.12 -52.59
C LEU A 522 -12.36 -22.72 -52.49
N ASP A 523 -11.34 -21.96 -52.88
CA ASP A 523 -9.95 -22.35 -52.71
C ASP A 523 -9.46 -21.92 -51.33
N ASP A 524 -8.86 -22.86 -50.58
CA ASP A 524 -8.44 -22.63 -49.19
C ASP A 524 -7.23 -21.68 -49.08
N GLU A 525 -6.37 -21.64 -50.11
CA GLU A 525 -5.27 -20.69 -50.17
C GLU A 525 -5.78 -19.27 -50.43
N GLU A 526 -6.72 -19.09 -51.36
CA GLU A 526 -7.38 -17.81 -51.62
C GLU A 526 -8.16 -17.32 -50.40
N GLN A 527 -8.90 -18.22 -49.74
CA GLN A 527 -9.64 -17.91 -48.52
C GLN A 527 -8.70 -17.43 -47.40
N LEU A 528 -7.60 -18.14 -47.15
CA LEU A 528 -6.63 -17.74 -46.14
C LEU A 528 -5.95 -16.40 -46.49
N ARG A 529 -5.60 -16.18 -47.76
CA ARG A 529 -5.01 -14.90 -48.19
C ARG A 529 -5.96 -13.74 -47.98
N PHE A 530 -7.26 -13.95 -48.21
CA PHE A 530 -8.29 -12.96 -47.93
C PHE A 530 -8.43 -12.68 -46.43
N GLU A 531 -8.39 -13.71 -45.59
CA GLU A 531 -8.41 -13.59 -44.13
C GLU A 531 -7.20 -12.78 -43.62
N VAL A 532 -5.99 -13.09 -44.08
CA VAL A 532 -4.75 -12.36 -43.70
C VAL A 532 -4.82 -10.90 -44.14
N LEU A 533 -5.32 -10.62 -45.36
CA LEU A 533 -5.47 -9.27 -45.87
C LEU A 533 -6.50 -8.47 -45.06
N THR A 534 -7.65 -9.09 -44.77
CA THR A 534 -8.74 -8.48 -44.00
C THR A 534 -8.30 -8.19 -42.57
N GLU A 535 -7.60 -9.14 -41.96
CA GLU A 535 -7.06 -8.98 -40.61
C GLU A 535 -6.04 -7.85 -40.58
N TRP A 536 -5.05 -7.82 -41.48
CA TRP A 536 -4.12 -6.68 -41.59
C TRP A 536 -4.84 -5.35 -41.76
N ALA A 537 -5.88 -5.30 -42.58
CA ALA A 537 -6.63 -4.08 -42.82
C ALA A 537 -7.37 -3.57 -41.57
N ARG A 538 -7.78 -4.48 -40.66
CA ARG A 538 -8.47 -4.22 -39.39
C ARG A 538 -7.50 -3.94 -38.24
N THR A 539 -6.41 -4.70 -38.12
CA THR A 539 -5.46 -4.61 -37.00
C THR A 539 -4.53 -3.42 -37.14
N ILE A 540 -4.05 -3.11 -38.35
CA ILE A 540 -3.06 -2.05 -38.57
C ILE A 540 -3.79 -0.73 -38.90
N PRO A 541 -3.62 0.34 -38.10
CA PRO A 541 -4.21 1.65 -38.38
C PRO A 541 -3.83 2.16 -39.77
N ALA A 542 -4.74 2.89 -40.43
CA ALA A 542 -4.52 3.36 -41.79
C ALA A 542 -3.22 4.18 -41.96
N ALA A 543 -2.83 4.95 -40.94
CA ALA A 543 -1.60 5.74 -40.93
C ALA A 543 -0.32 4.88 -40.93
N ASP A 544 -0.37 3.68 -40.33
CA ASP A 544 0.79 2.80 -40.15
C ASP A 544 0.95 1.78 -41.28
N LYS A 545 -0.04 1.66 -42.18
CA LYS A 545 -0.01 0.68 -43.29
C LYS A 545 1.17 0.88 -44.24
N ALA A 546 1.63 2.12 -44.41
CA ALA A 546 2.78 2.43 -45.26
C ALA A 546 4.12 2.02 -44.63
N THR A 547 4.23 2.10 -43.30
CA THR A 547 5.44 1.73 -42.56
C THR A 547 5.43 0.26 -42.15
N ARG A 548 4.26 -0.37 -42.10
CA ARG A 548 4.05 -1.80 -41.77
C ARG A 548 3.22 -2.53 -42.84
N PRO A 549 3.73 -2.62 -44.08
CA PRO A 549 3.06 -3.40 -45.13
C PRO A 549 3.14 -4.89 -44.82
N LEU A 550 2.22 -5.69 -45.38
CA LEU A 550 2.37 -7.14 -45.40
C LEU A 550 3.58 -7.52 -46.26
N ALA A 551 4.57 -8.17 -45.65
CA ALA A 551 5.70 -8.72 -46.38
C ALA A 551 5.23 -9.81 -47.37
N PRO A 552 5.92 -9.96 -48.53
CA PRO A 552 5.60 -11.02 -49.46
C PRO A 552 5.78 -12.39 -48.80
N TYR A 553 4.79 -13.26 -48.95
CA TYR A 553 4.80 -14.58 -48.34
C TYR A 553 4.27 -15.68 -49.27
N ARG A 554 4.63 -16.91 -48.96
CA ARG A 554 4.13 -18.13 -49.61
C ARG A 554 3.65 -19.12 -48.56
N LEU A 555 2.72 -19.99 -48.93
CA LEU A 555 2.28 -21.10 -48.09
C LEU A 555 3.13 -22.33 -48.42
N GLY A 556 3.71 -22.95 -47.39
CA GLY A 556 4.34 -24.25 -47.53
C GLY A 556 3.29 -25.33 -47.82
N PRO A 557 3.67 -26.44 -48.47
CA PRO A 557 2.73 -27.47 -48.91
C PRO A 557 1.97 -28.15 -47.78
N ARG A 558 2.49 -28.07 -46.53
CA ARG A 558 1.86 -28.64 -45.34
C ARG A 558 1.03 -27.64 -44.54
N PHE A 559 1.05 -26.36 -44.91
CA PHE A 559 0.50 -25.31 -44.06
C PHE A 559 -1.02 -25.41 -43.91
N LEU A 560 -1.74 -25.49 -45.03
CA LEU A 560 -3.21 -25.52 -45.03
C LEU A 560 -3.76 -26.79 -44.38
N ALA A 561 -3.13 -27.94 -44.65
CA ALA A 561 -3.47 -29.20 -43.99
C ALA A 561 -3.26 -29.09 -42.47
N ALA A 562 -2.11 -28.59 -42.03
CA ALA A 562 -1.84 -28.39 -40.60
C ALA A 562 -2.79 -27.37 -39.95
N LEU A 563 -3.25 -26.36 -40.69
CA LEU A 563 -4.23 -25.39 -40.19
C LEU A 563 -5.63 -25.98 -40.06
N ALA A 564 -6.01 -26.91 -40.94
CA ALA A 564 -7.29 -27.62 -40.86
C ALA A 564 -7.31 -28.65 -39.71
N ASP A 565 -6.18 -29.33 -39.47
CA ASP A 565 -6.07 -30.42 -38.49
C ASP A 565 -5.75 -29.93 -37.06
N VAL A 566 -5.37 -28.67 -36.87
CA VAL A 566 -4.93 -28.18 -35.55
C VAL A 566 -6.12 -27.91 -34.63
N GLU A 567 -6.28 -28.77 -33.62
CA GLU A 567 -7.23 -28.54 -32.53
C GLU A 567 -6.63 -27.67 -31.41
N GLY A 568 -7.47 -26.97 -30.66
CA GLY A 568 -7.05 -26.23 -29.46
C GLY A 568 -6.48 -24.82 -29.71
N VAL A 569 -6.51 -24.32 -30.94
CA VAL A 569 -6.23 -22.92 -31.29
C VAL A 569 -7.20 -22.45 -32.38
N SER A 570 -7.81 -21.28 -32.24
CA SER A 570 -8.74 -20.77 -33.25
C SER A 570 -8.02 -20.33 -34.53
N ARG A 571 -8.69 -20.47 -35.67
CA ARG A 571 -8.18 -20.01 -36.98
C ARG A 571 -7.87 -18.51 -36.96
N GLU A 572 -8.74 -17.70 -36.35
CA GLU A 572 -8.51 -16.26 -36.15
C GLU A 572 -7.19 -15.97 -35.44
N ARG A 573 -6.85 -16.73 -34.39
CA ARG A 573 -5.61 -16.55 -33.64
C ARG A 573 -4.38 -16.83 -34.50
N VAL A 574 -4.45 -17.83 -35.36
CA VAL A 574 -3.38 -18.16 -36.30
C VAL A 574 -3.22 -17.03 -37.33
N VAL A 575 -4.33 -16.59 -37.95
CA VAL A 575 -4.34 -15.50 -38.95
C VAL A 575 -3.75 -14.22 -38.37
N TRP A 576 -4.20 -13.81 -37.17
CA TRP A 576 -3.65 -12.65 -36.48
C TRP A 576 -2.15 -12.77 -36.23
N THR A 577 -1.69 -13.95 -35.80
CA THR A 577 -0.25 -14.19 -35.56
C THR A 577 0.56 -14.11 -36.85
N VAL A 578 0.01 -14.62 -37.96
CA VAL A 578 0.61 -14.47 -39.30
C VAL A 578 0.77 -12.99 -39.66
N VAL A 579 -0.25 -12.14 -39.43
CA VAL A 579 -0.15 -10.70 -39.68
C VAL A 579 0.97 -10.06 -38.83
N MET A 580 1.06 -10.40 -37.55
CA MET A 580 2.14 -9.88 -36.67
C MET A 580 3.53 -10.32 -37.13
N VAL A 581 3.68 -11.54 -37.65
CA VAL A 581 4.95 -12.01 -38.23
C VAL A 581 5.28 -11.25 -39.51
N LEU A 582 4.32 -11.14 -40.43
CA LEU A 582 4.53 -10.51 -41.75
C LEU A 582 4.75 -8.99 -41.69
N THR A 583 4.26 -8.34 -40.65
CA THR A 583 4.47 -6.89 -40.40
C THR A 583 5.70 -6.61 -39.52
N GLY A 584 6.38 -7.65 -39.02
CA GLY A 584 7.54 -7.52 -38.15
C GLY A 584 7.23 -7.11 -36.70
N LEU A 585 5.95 -7.08 -36.29
CA LEU A 585 5.51 -6.76 -34.94
C LEU A 585 5.72 -7.91 -33.94
N ALA A 586 5.72 -9.17 -34.42
CA ALA A 586 5.77 -10.33 -33.53
C ALA A 586 6.95 -10.34 -32.52
N PRO A 587 8.18 -9.92 -32.85
CA PRO A 587 9.29 -9.84 -31.90
C PRO A 587 9.13 -8.75 -30.82
N GLU A 588 8.33 -7.71 -31.08
CA GLU A 588 8.05 -6.63 -30.11
C GLU A 588 7.02 -7.09 -29.05
N MET A 589 6.36 -8.22 -29.25
CA MET A 589 5.28 -8.71 -28.41
C MET A 589 5.73 -9.82 -27.46
N ASN A 590 5.75 -9.52 -26.16
CA ASN A 590 6.12 -10.48 -25.11
C ASN A 590 5.30 -11.80 -25.15
N GLY A 591 4.04 -11.73 -25.61
CA GLY A 591 3.14 -12.89 -25.71
C GLY A 591 3.36 -13.83 -26.89
N LEU A 592 4.25 -13.49 -27.85
CA LEU A 592 4.46 -14.29 -29.06
C LEU A 592 5.77 -15.10 -29.06
N GLN A 593 6.70 -14.84 -28.13
CA GLN A 593 7.92 -15.65 -27.90
C GLN A 593 8.60 -16.14 -29.20
N VAL A 594 9.05 -15.21 -30.03
CA VAL A 594 9.67 -15.51 -31.32
C VAL A 594 11.10 -16.04 -31.13
N HIS A 595 11.38 -17.23 -31.66
CA HIS A 595 12.70 -17.85 -31.56
C HIS A 595 13.09 -18.55 -32.86
N ARG A 596 14.40 -18.69 -33.12
CA ARG A 596 14.88 -19.57 -34.19
C ARG A 596 14.58 -21.03 -33.84
N LEU A 597 14.08 -21.78 -34.81
CA LEU A 597 13.86 -23.22 -34.64
C LEU A 597 15.21 -23.94 -34.67
N ARG A 598 15.45 -24.82 -33.69
CA ARG A 598 16.69 -25.59 -33.57
C ARG A 598 16.48 -27.03 -34.06
N THR A 599 17.58 -27.71 -34.37
CA THR A 599 17.57 -29.10 -34.86
C THR A 599 17.18 -30.13 -33.79
N GLY A 600 17.34 -29.79 -32.51
CA GLY A 600 16.89 -30.57 -31.36
C GLY A 600 16.39 -29.70 -30.20
N SER A 601 16.18 -30.31 -29.04
CA SER A 601 15.61 -29.68 -27.83
C SER A 601 16.66 -28.96 -26.96
N GLY A 602 17.95 -29.09 -27.26
CA GLY A 602 19.05 -28.46 -26.52
C GLY A 602 19.28 -26.99 -26.88
N GLY A 603 19.75 -26.20 -25.91
CA GLY A 603 20.07 -24.78 -26.11
C GLY A 603 21.19 -24.53 -27.13
N ASP A 604 22.10 -25.50 -27.25
CA ASP A 604 23.28 -25.48 -28.11
C ASP A 604 23.07 -26.14 -29.48
N ASP A 605 21.87 -26.67 -29.75
CA ASP A 605 21.57 -27.30 -31.03
C ASP A 605 21.55 -26.26 -32.16
N PRO A 606 22.15 -26.57 -33.33
CA PRO A 606 22.22 -25.62 -34.42
C PRO A 606 20.83 -25.22 -34.90
N ALA A 607 20.68 -23.95 -35.26
CA ALA A 607 19.46 -23.44 -35.87
C ALA A 607 19.20 -24.14 -37.21
N ARG A 608 17.93 -24.45 -37.48
CA ARG A 608 17.48 -25.01 -38.75
C ARG A 608 17.68 -23.97 -39.86
N GLN A 609 18.54 -24.32 -40.81
CA GLN A 609 18.77 -23.56 -42.04
C GLN A 609 18.60 -24.50 -43.23
N ARG A 610 17.93 -24.03 -44.27
CA ARG A 610 17.76 -24.75 -45.54
C ARG A 610 18.90 -24.39 -46.50
N ASP A 611 19.19 -25.24 -47.47
CA ASP A 611 20.34 -25.08 -48.40
C ASP A 611 20.30 -23.77 -49.21
N ASP A 612 19.11 -23.17 -49.38
CA ASP A 612 18.90 -21.87 -50.01
C ASP A 612 19.24 -20.69 -49.08
N GLY A 613 19.66 -20.94 -47.84
CA GLY A 613 19.97 -19.94 -46.83
C GLY A 613 18.78 -19.50 -45.98
N ALA A 614 17.57 -20.03 -46.21
CA ALA A 614 16.38 -19.70 -45.41
C ALA A 614 16.52 -20.18 -43.96
N GLN A 615 16.10 -19.34 -43.02
CA GLN A 615 16.18 -19.64 -41.58
C GLN A 615 14.80 -19.96 -41.03
N CYS A 616 14.67 -21.04 -40.28
CA CYS A 616 13.40 -21.40 -39.67
C CYS A 616 13.20 -20.73 -38.31
N TRP A 617 11.99 -20.25 -38.08
CA TRP A 617 11.56 -19.57 -36.86
C TRP A 617 10.29 -20.23 -36.34
N ARG A 618 10.12 -20.16 -35.03
CA ARG A 618 8.91 -20.55 -34.31
C ARG A 618 8.36 -19.36 -33.54
N VAL A 619 7.04 -19.23 -33.53
CA VAL A 619 6.32 -18.23 -32.75
C VAL A 619 5.21 -18.92 -31.96
N ALA A 620 5.03 -18.53 -30.70
CA ALA A 620 4.01 -19.10 -29.83
C ALA A 620 2.62 -18.58 -30.19
N LEU A 621 1.66 -19.50 -30.35
CA LEU A 621 0.25 -19.14 -30.46
C LEU A 621 -0.41 -19.08 -29.07
N GLN A 622 0.13 -19.86 -28.13
CA GLN A 622 -0.27 -19.99 -26.72
C GLN A 622 0.97 -19.99 -25.83
N VAL A 623 0.88 -19.40 -24.63
CA VAL A 623 1.95 -19.35 -23.63
C VAL A 623 1.42 -19.93 -22.32
N ASN A 624 2.26 -20.66 -21.57
CA ASN A 624 1.92 -21.32 -20.29
C ASN A 624 0.78 -22.35 -20.36
N SER A 625 0.61 -23.03 -21.50
CA SER A 625 -0.36 -24.12 -21.67
C SER A 625 0.34 -25.45 -21.95
N PRO A 626 -0.07 -26.58 -21.31
CA PRO A 626 0.35 -27.91 -21.72
C PRO A 626 0.03 -28.15 -23.20
N SER A 627 0.98 -28.71 -23.96
CA SER A 627 0.82 -28.93 -25.40
C SER A 627 0.55 -27.64 -26.21
N ALA A 628 1.14 -26.51 -25.83
CA ALA A 628 0.95 -25.24 -26.54
C ALA A 628 1.24 -25.34 -28.04
N ARG A 629 0.41 -24.67 -28.86
CA ARG A 629 0.62 -24.61 -30.33
C ARG A 629 1.60 -23.51 -30.71
N ARG A 630 2.37 -23.76 -31.77
CA ARG A 630 3.36 -22.86 -32.35
C ARG A 630 3.21 -22.83 -33.86
N LEU A 631 3.46 -21.66 -34.44
CA LEU A 631 3.57 -21.48 -35.88
C LEU A 631 5.04 -21.54 -36.27
N HIS A 632 5.39 -22.42 -37.21
CA HIS A 632 6.69 -22.49 -37.85
C HIS A 632 6.67 -21.76 -39.18
N TYR A 633 7.69 -20.94 -39.43
CA TYR A 633 7.85 -20.21 -40.69
C TYR A 633 9.32 -20.06 -41.07
N TRP A 634 9.59 -19.97 -42.36
CA TRP A 634 10.91 -19.69 -42.89
C TRP A 634 11.01 -18.21 -43.25
N ARG A 635 12.15 -17.62 -42.92
CA ARG A 635 12.56 -16.31 -43.42
C ARG A 635 13.54 -16.53 -44.57
N LEU A 636 13.12 -16.19 -45.77
CA LEU A 636 13.89 -16.36 -47.00
C LEU A 636 14.96 -15.26 -47.15
N PRO A 637 16.09 -15.55 -47.82
CA PRO A 637 17.01 -14.50 -48.28
C PRO A 637 16.25 -13.54 -49.21
N GLY A 638 16.29 -12.24 -48.91
CA GLY A 638 15.50 -11.22 -49.63
C GLY A 638 14.25 -10.73 -48.89
N GLY A 639 13.97 -11.22 -47.68
CA GLY A 639 12.96 -10.64 -46.79
C GLY A 639 11.53 -11.14 -46.98
N ALA A 640 11.33 -12.13 -47.85
CA ALA A 640 10.07 -12.85 -47.97
C ALA A 640 9.92 -13.93 -46.88
N PHE A 641 8.69 -14.38 -46.66
CA PHE A 641 8.36 -15.42 -45.67
C PHE A 641 7.73 -16.64 -46.34
N GLU A 642 7.92 -17.81 -45.75
CA GLU A 642 7.23 -19.04 -46.14
C GLU A 642 6.61 -19.65 -44.89
N LEU A 643 5.27 -19.71 -44.83
CA LEU A 643 4.54 -20.25 -43.70
C LEU A 643 4.60 -21.79 -43.77
N SER A 644 5.20 -22.43 -42.78
CA SER A 644 5.54 -23.85 -42.87
C SER A 644 4.38 -24.72 -42.37
N ARG A 645 4.01 -24.60 -41.09
CA ARG A 645 2.93 -25.35 -40.44
C ARG A 645 2.60 -24.84 -39.04
N VAL A 646 1.45 -25.25 -38.51
CA VAL A 646 1.05 -25.08 -37.11
C VAL A 646 1.19 -26.42 -36.38
N VAL A 647 1.95 -26.44 -35.28
CA VAL A 647 2.33 -27.67 -34.59
C VAL A 647 2.39 -27.50 -33.06
N LEU A 648 2.57 -28.60 -32.34
CA LEU A 648 2.82 -28.59 -30.90
C LEU A 648 4.23 -28.06 -30.58
N HIS A 649 4.41 -27.57 -29.34
CA HIS A 649 5.65 -26.89 -28.94
C HIS A 649 6.93 -27.75 -28.98
N ASP A 650 6.78 -29.07 -28.85
CA ASP A 650 7.87 -30.06 -28.86
C ASP A 650 8.28 -30.45 -30.28
N ASP A 651 7.48 -30.07 -31.27
CA ASP A 651 7.78 -30.36 -32.65
C ASP A 651 8.92 -29.46 -33.14
N VAL A 652 9.95 -30.08 -33.71
CA VAL A 652 11.15 -29.41 -34.23
C VAL A 652 11.30 -29.58 -35.74
N GLU A 653 10.31 -30.18 -36.39
CA GLU A 653 10.27 -30.33 -37.84
C GLU A 653 9.50 -29.15 -38.47
N PRO A 654 10.11 -28.45 -39.44
CA PRO A 654 9.49 -27.34 -40.13
C PRO A 654 8.54 -27.77 -41.24
#